data_AF-A0A4Q1VTE6-F1
#
_entry.id   AF-A0A4Q1VTE6-F1
#
_cell.length_a   1.000
_cell.length_b   1.000
_cell.length_c   1.000
_cell.angle_alpha   90.00
_cell.angle_beta   90.00
_cell.angle_gamma   90.00
#
_symmetry.space_group_name_H-M   'P 1'
#
loop_
_entity.id
_entity.type
_entity.pdbx_description
1 polymer ?
#
loop_
_entity_poly.entity_id
_entity_poly.type
_entity_poly.pdbx_seq_one_letter_code
_entity_poly.pdbx_strand_id
1 'polypeptide(L)'
;MVAHPTGMIGLPLRLLAREVYSRVVDKVGPQAVALITGEEKIKPERPSFWVCTVEAMPRDLAVDFVAIDEIQLAADLDRGHVFADRLLNHRGREETMLIGAGTMRPLIEQLIPGVNVVSRPRLSNLSFAGDRKITRLPRRSAIVAFSAEEVYAIAELIRRQKGGAAVVLGALSPRTRNAQVEIYQSGDVDYLVATDAIGMGLNLDVDHIAFAGDSKFDGHHYRKLNPAEFGQIAGRAGRHLRDGTFGTTGRSPPFEQELVEAIEDHRFESIRQVQWRNSDLDLRSVPGLIDSLNLQPQEQGLTRALIAEDMTTLEILARDQDVARLAQGKPAVTRLWEVCGLPDYRKIAPMQHAELATTLYLRLMRHGRLDPDWYAGQLAALDRVDGEIDTLSARISQVRTWTYVANRPDWLLDPEHWQGVARLVEDRLSDALHERLASRFVDRRTSVLMRRLRENAMLEAEVTATGDVLVEGQHVGLLQGFRFTADPKAGGPEAKALNAAALKALAGELEARASRVVLAGDDAFVLSHDGLVRWIGEPVARLTAGEKVLEPRLRLMVDDHLPAQAREQIENRLSAWLKHHVTKLLGPLQILENAESAAGIARGIAYQTAEALGVLERAKVAEEMKTLDQEGRAALRQLGIRFGAFHLYVPALLKPAPRALAAQLWALKHGNPEAAGLDDISHLASSGRTSFPANKDIPKGLYRAAGYRVCGERAVRVDILERLADLIRPAIAYRPGLTLGQPPVGAADQDGFVATGAMTSLVGCAGEDFASILRSLGYVSVKRPGPAITVALAAAPAPVAASALEVEAPAADTALATEQVDALNEEPLSDGEVATESSDNAAPAGETADAPILTDAEIAAAPAEEEAASPVEPVPADAMSMLVLPSDEPALEATAQAEAETAAAEPAAVVEVAPPAEPELIEVWRPHRHQGGRRPEQGQRGRRPDRRPGAAEATPAAEGGEGKPGGQRPNRNRWREGGWNGPRPAGGEAKPAAQEGAGRSAQQGRDGRPDRGPRPEFKRDGGRPGGGPRRDERGGKEQRFQQPARPRPAERQPDPDSPFAKLLALKAQLEGNDGRKS
;
A
#
# COMPACT_ATOMS: atom_id res chain seq x y z
N MET A 1 -6.75 -57.47 8.00
CA MET A 1 -5.94 -57.02 9.18
C MET A 1 -6.74 -57.01 10.48
N VAL A 2 -7.42 -55.93 10.90
CA VAL A 2 -8.03 -55.84 12.27
C VAL A 2 -9.23 -56.78 12.53
N ALA A 3 -9.60 -57.62 11.55
CA ALA A 3 -10.56 -58.72 11.72
C ALA A 3 -9.91 -60.05 12.14
N HIS A 4 -8.57 -60.12 12.21
CA HIS A 4 -7.79 -61.31 12.56
C HIS A 4 -7.06 -61.07 13.89
N PRO A 5 -6.64 -62.13 14.62
CA PRO A 5 -5.98 -61.99 15.93
C PRO A 5 -4.65 -61.23 15.85
N THR A 6 -3.85 -61.48 14.81
CA THR A 6 -2.61 -60.76 14.53
C THR A 6 -2.53 -60.33 13.06
N GLY A 7 -1.78 -59.25 12.78
CA GLY A 7 -1.58 -58.85 11.40
C GLY A 7 -0.47 -57.84 11.16
N MET A 8 -0.03 -57.76 9.91
CA MET A 8 1.03 -56.88 9.44
C MET A 8 0.63 -56.21 8.12
N ILE A 9 1.03 -54.96 7.92
CA ILE A 9 0.85 -54.24 6.66
C ILE A 9 2.10 -53.44 6.31
N GLY A 10 2.64 -53.70 5.11
CA GLY A 10 3.75 -52.97 4.52
C GLY A 10 3.26 -51.90 3.56
N LEU A 11 3.63 -50.64 3.81
CA LEU A 11 3.25 -49.48 3.01
C LEU A 11 4.47 -48.85 2.31
N PRO A 12 4.29 -48.20 1.15
CA PRO A 12 5.42 -47.70 0.37
C PRO A 12 6.04 -46.41 0.93
N LEU A 13 5.39 -45.74 1.88
CA LEU A 13 5.82 -44.44 2.40
C LEU A 13 5.60 -44.34 3.91
N ARG A 14 6.55 -43.69 4.62
CA ARG A 14 6.45 -43.37 6.06
C ARG A 14 5.18 -42.57 6.39
N LEU A 15 4.73 -41.68 5.50
CA LEU A 15 3.47 -40.92 5.66
C LEU A 15 2.24 -41.84 5.71
N LEU A 16 2.11 -42.78 4.77
CA LEU A 16 1.03 -43.77 4.77
C LEU A 16 1.11 -44.71 5.97
N ALA A 17 2.32 -45.14 6.34
CA ALA A 17 2.52 -45.96 7.54
C ALA A 17 2.06 -45.23 8.82
N ARG A 18 2.33 -43.92 8.93
CA ARG A 18 1.85 -43.10 10.05
C ARG A 18 0.33 -42.90 10.00
N GLU A 19 -0.26 -42.65 8.83
CA GLU A 19 -1.71 -42.49 8.63
C GLU A 19 -2.49 -43.78 9.00
N VAL A 20 -1.99 -44.95 8.54
CA VAL A 20 -2.60 -46.25 8.84
C VAL A 20 -2.35 -46.67 10.28
N TYR A 21 -1.18 -46.36 10.86
CA TYR A 21 -0.93 -46.57 12.29
C TYR A 21 -1.97 -45.85 13.14
N SER A 22 -2.19 -44.55 12.93
CA SER A 22 -3.22 -43.80 13.66
C SER A 22 -4.61 -44.44 13.51
N ARG A 23 -5.06 -44.71 12.28
CA ARG A 23 -6.37 -45.34 12.01
C ARG A 23 -6.57 -46.74 12.61
N VAL A 24 -5.50 -47.43 12.97
CA VAL A 24 -5.55 -48.73 13.65
C VAL A 24 -5.50 -48.52 15.17
N VAL A 25 -4.66 -47.62 15.67
CA VAL A 25 -4.65 -47.19 17.08
C VAL A 25 -6.02 -46.66 17.52
N ASP A 26 -6.70 -45.88 16.68
CA ASP A 26 -8.06 -45.36 16.91
C ASP A 26 -9.12 -46.46 17.08
N LYS A 27 -8.81 -47.71 16.68
CA LYS A 27 -9.73 -48.86 16.69
C LYS A 27 -9.39 -49.94 17.73
N VAL A 28 -8.11 -50.14 18.05
CA VAL A 28 -7.65 -51.22 18.95
C VAL A 28 -6.75 -50.74 20.10
N GLY A 29 -6.50 -49.43 20.19
CA GLY A 29 -5.67 -48.81 21.23
C GLY A 29 -4.16 -48.90 20.95
N PRO A 30 -3.36 -47.97 21.52
CA PRO A 30 -1.94 -47.84 21.17
C PRO A 30 -1.07 -49.02 21.62
N GLN A 31 -1.46 -49.72 22.69
CA GLN A 31 -0.70 -50.87 23.22
C GLN A 31 -0.73 -52.10 22.30
N ALA A 32 -1.70 -52.18 21.37
CA ALA A 32 -1.86 -53.30 20.46
C ALA A 32 -1.14 -53.12 19.11
N VAL A 33 -0.54 -51.95 18.84
CA VAL A 33 -0.05 -51.56 17.51
C VAL A 33 1.40 -51.10 17.55
N ALA A 34 2.24 -51.66 16.68
CA ALA A 34 3.59 -51.17 16.41
C ALA A 34 3.63 -50.35 15.11
N LEU A 35 4.50 -49.32 15.10
CA LEU A 35 4.95 -48.61 13.89
C LEU A 35 6.43 -48.89 13.67
N ILE A 36 6.82 -49.31 12.47
CA ILE A 36 8.24 -49.51 12.10
C ILE A 36 8.56 -48.92 10.72
N THR A 37 9.39 -47.90 10.67
CA THR A 37 10.05 -47.40 9.44
C THR A 37 11.57 -47.42 9.61
N GLY A 38 12.34 -46.92 8.63
CA GLY A 38 13.80 -46.79 8.77
C GLY A 38 14.24 -45.65 9.71
N GLU A 39 13.34 -44.71 9.97
CA GLU A 39 13.57 -43.46 10.71
C GLU A 39 12.84 -43.42 12.06
N GLU A 40 11.77 -44.22 12.22
CA GLU A 40 10.87 -44.15 13.38
C GLU A 40 10.38 -45.54 13.79
N LYS A 41 10.48 -45.83 15.09
CA LYS A 41 10.03 -47.09 15.68
C LYS A 41 9.21 -46.80 16.92
N ILE A 42 7.99 -47.36 16.98
CA ILE A 42 7.14 -47.39 18.16
C ILE A 42 6.74 -48.84 18.35
N LYS A 43 7.19 -49.46 19.44
CA LYS A 43 6.93 -50.87 19.74
C LYS A 43 6.48 -51.00 21.20
N PRO A 44 5.18 -51.22 21.46
CA PRO A 44 4.68 -51.68 22.76
C PRO A 44 5.32 -53.01 23.18
N GLU A 45 5.09 -53.46 24.42
CA GLU A 45 5.61 -54.76 24.86
C GLU A 45 5.05 -55.94 24.05
N ARG A 46 3.75 -55.90 23.71
CA ARG A 46 3.00 -57.03 23.10
C ARG A 46 2.04 -56.59 21.97
N PRO A 47 2.52 -55.94 20.90
CA PRO A 47 1.69 -55.53 19.78
C PRO A 47 1.20 -56.74 18.97
N SER A 48 -0.10 -56.75 18.68
CA SER A 48 -0.77 -57.73 17.81
C SER A 48 -0.75 -57.29 16.34
N PHE A 49 -0.68 -55.97 16.10
CA PHE A 49 -0.69 -55.38 14.76
C PHE A 49 0.60 -54.61 14.47
N TRP A 50 1.13 -54.78 13.26
CA TRP A 50 2.42 -54.23 12.84
C TRP A 50 2.25 -53.40 11.56
N VAL A 51 2.27 -52.09 11.70
CA VAL A 51 2.22 -51.15 10.56
C VAL A 51 3.64 -50.73 10.23
N CYS A 52 4.09 -50.95 9.00
CA CYS A 52 5.49 -50.72 8.64
C CYS A 52 5.66 -50.18 7.22
N THR A 53 6.87 -49.70 6.90
CA THR A 53 7.27 -49.62 5.49
C THR A 53 7.65 -51.00 4.96
N VAL A 54 7.51 -51.24 3.66
CA VAL A 54 7.80 -52.54 3.01
C VAL A 54 9.25 -53.00 3.24
N GLU A 55 10.19 -52.05 3.32
CA GLU A 55 11.58 -52.26 3.71
C GLU A 55 11.71 -52.72 5.17
N ALA A 56 11.09 -52.00 6.10
CA ALA A 56 11.20 -52.23 7.54
C ALA A 56 10.32 -53.36 8.08
N MET A 57 9.56 -54.01 7.19
CA MET A 57 8.71 -55.18 7.46
C MET A 57 9.51 -56.33 8.12
N PRO A 58 9.20 -56.72 9.37
CA PRO A 58 9.87 -57.82 10.06
C PRO A 58 9.75 -59.15 9.29
N ARG A 59 10.87 -59.86 9.18
CA ARG A 59 10.98 -61.13 8.41
C ARG A 59 10.76 -62.38 9.29
N ASP A 60 10.93 -62.21 10.59
CA ASP A 60 10.94 -63.22 11.65
C ASP A 60 9.57 -63.43 12.32
N LEU A 61 8.63 -62.50 12.11
CA LEU A 61 7.28 -62.55 12.69
C LEU A 61 6.30 -63.23 11.74
N ALA A 62 5.63 -64.28 12.22
CA ALA A 62 4.62 -65.04 11.47
C ALA A 62 3.22 -64.77 12.05
N VAL A 63 2.51 -63.82 11.42
CA VAL A 63 1.17 -63.32 11.77
C VAL A 63 0.07 -63.94 10.90
N ASP A 64 -1.20 -63.77 11.31
CA ASP A 64 -2.35 -64.39 10.62
C ASP A 64 -2.68 -63.68 9.30
N PHE A 65 -2.68 -62.35 9.30
CA PHE A 65 -2.90 -61.51 8.13
C PHE A 65 -1.64 -60.73 7.70
N VAL A 66 -1.29 -60.78 6.42
CA VAL A 66 -0.26 -59.91 5.81
C VAL A 66 -0.87 -59.07 4.69
N ALA A 67 -0.54 -57.78 4.61
CA ALA A 67 -0.82 -56.95 3.44
C ALA A 67 0.42 -56.22 2.90
N ILE A 68 0.46 -56.04 1.57
CA ILE A 68 1.46 -55.24 0.87
C ILE A 68 0.72 -54.24 -0.03
N ASP A 69 1.01 -52.95 0.15
CA ASP A 69 0.35 -51.84 -0.55
C ASP A 69 1.21 -51.27 -1.71
N GLU A 70 0.54 -50.67 -2.70
CA GLU A 70 1.09 -50.22 -4.00
C GLU A 70 2.02 -51.26 -4.68
N ILE A 71 1.57 -52.52 -4.79
CA ILE A 71 2.36 -53.68 -5.25
C ILE A 71 3.01 -53.51 -6.63
N GLN A 72 2.51 -52.61 -7.48
CA GLN A 72 3.13 -52.25 -8.76
C GLN A 72 4.54 -51.64 -8.62
N LEU A 73 4.90 -51.15 -7.43
CA LEU A 73 6.25 -50.69 -7.13
C LEU A 73 7.29 -51.82 -7.17
N ALA A 74 6.89 -53.10 -7.24
CA ALA A 74 7.80 -54.19 -7.59
C ALA A 74 8.49 -54.00 -8.97
N ALA A 75 7.93 -53.19 -9.87
CA ALA A 75 8.57 -52.83 -11.13
C ALA A 75 9.64 -51.72 -11.01
N ASP A 76 9.66 -50.97 -9.90
CA ASP A 76 10.56 -49.83 -9.68
C ASP A 76 12.04 -50.24 -9.71
N LEU A 77 12.84 -49.49 -10.46
CA LEU A 77 14.23 -49.84 -10.79
C LEU A 77 15.19 -49.83 -9.59
N ASP A 78 14.85 -49.10 -8.53
CA ASP A 78 15.69 -48.89 -7.34
C ASP A 78 15.23 -49.81 -6.20
N ARG A 79 14.02 -49.58 -5.68
CA ARG A 79 13.48 -50.28 -4.49
C ARG A 79 12.50 -51.43 -4.81
N GLY A 80 12.12 -51.63 -6.07
CA GLY A 80 11.14 -52.65 -6.45
C GLY A 80 11.55 -54.08 -6.10
N HIS A 81 12.86 -54.33 -6.00
CA HIS A 81 13.41 -55.60 -5.54
C HIS A 81 12.97 -55.99 -4.11
N VAL A 82 12.65 -55.01 -3.25
CA VAL A 82 12.12 -55.24 -1.90
C VAL A 82 10.66 -55.66 -1.96
N PHE A 83 9.86 -55.02 -2.83
CA PHE A 83 8.45 -55.36 -3.04
C PHE A 83 8.31 -56.75 -3.67
N ALA A 84 9.20 -57.12 -4.59
CA ALA A 84 9.26 -58.47 -5.14
C ALA A 84 9.65 -59.53 -4.09
N ASP A 85 10.61 -59.25 -3.19
CA ASP A 85 10.90 -60.13 -2.05
C ASP A 85 9.66 -60.35 -1.17
N ARG A 86 8.90 -59.29 -0.85
CA ARG A 86 7.66 -59.44 -0.05
C ARG A 86 6.58 -60.21 -0.82
N LEU A 87 6.40 -59.90 -2.11
CA LEU A 87 5.45 -60.55 -3.01
C LEU A 87 5.69 -62.07 -3.11
N LEU A 88 6.95 -62.49 -3.20
CA LEU A 88 7.31 -63.91 -3.36
C LEU A 88 7.38 -64.63 -2.01
N ASN A 89 8.03 -64.04 -1.01
CA ASN A 89 8.53 -64.76 0.17
C ASN A 89 7.73 -64.52 1.47
N HIS A 90 6.86 -63.51 1.56
CA HIS A 90 6.16 -63.16 2.81
C HIS A 90 4.66 -63.50 2.76
N ARG A 91 4.16 -64.23 3.76
CA ARG A 91 2.80 -64.78 3.80
C ARG A 91 2.21 -64.70 5.21
N GLY A 92 0.92 -64.36 5.31
CA GLY A 92 0.13 -64.57 6.52
C GLY A 92 -0.30 -66.04 6.67
N ARG A 93 -0.62 -66.47 7.90
CA ARG A 93 -1.08 -67.83 8.19
C ARG A 93 -2.50 -68.12 7.66
N GLU A 94 -3.34 -67.10 7.59
CA GLU A 94 -4.72 -67.17 7.11
C GLU A 94 -4.90 -66.43 5.78
N GLU A 95 -4.40 -65.20 5.69
CA GLU A 95 -4.63 -64.32 4.53
C GLU A 95 -3.37 -63.53 4.14
N THR A 96 -3.13 -63.42 2.84
CA THR A 96 -2.14 -62.49 2.27
C THR A 96 -2.82 -61.62 1.21
N MET A 97 -2.87 -60.31 1.45
CA MET A 97 -3.55 -59.32 0.61
C MET A 97 -2.53 -58.48 -0.17
N LEU A 98 -2.72 -58.36 -1.48
CA LEU A 98 -1.93 -57.51 -2.36
C LEU A 98 -2.81 -56.37 -2.85
N ILE A 99 -2.38 -55.12 -2.64
CA ILE A 99 -3.12 -53.90 -3.00
C ILE A 99 -2.28 -53.12 -4.01
N GLY A 100 -2.90 -52.57 -5.05
CA GLY A 100 -2.21 -51.75 -6.05
C GLY A 100 -2.93 -51.68 -7.40
N ALA A 101 -2.21 -51.22 -8.42
CA ALA A 101 -2.74 -50.96 -9.76
C ALA A 101 -3.11 -52.24 -10.53
N GLY A 102 -4.24 -52.20 -11.24
CA GLY A 102 -4.73 -53.32 -12.06
C GLY A 102 -3.78 -53.75 -13.19
N THR A 103 -2.79 -52.91 -13.56
CA THR A 103 -1.71 -53.24 -14.50
C THR A 103 -0.83 -54.40 -14.04
N MET A 104 -0.78 -54.69 -12.73
CA MET A 104 -0.06 -55.84 -12.18
C MET A 104 -0.80 -57.17 -12.37
N ARG A 105 -2.12 -57.13 -12.63
CA ARG A 105 -2.98 -58.34 -12.59
C ARG A 105 -2.42 -59.53 -13.38
N PRO A 106 -2.03 -59.41 -14.68
CA PRO A 106 -1.60 -60.57 -15.44
C PRO A 106 -0.32 -61.22 -14.89
N LEU A 107 0.60 -60.40 -14.37
CA LEU A 107 1.84 -60.87 -13.78
C LEU A 107 1.62 -61.51 -12.40
N ILE A 108 0.67 -61.00 -11.60
CA ILE A 108 0.29 -61.60 -10.32
C ILE A 108 -0.45 -62.94 -10.52
N GLU A 109 -1.34 -63.02 -11.52
CA GLU A 109 -2.01 -64.28 -11.89
C GLU A 109 -1.02 -65.34 -12.45
N GLN A 110 0.09 -64.91 -13.07
CA GLN A 110 1.18 -65.77 -13.51
C GLN A 110 2.10 -66.23 -12.37
N LEU A 111 2.54 -65.31 -11.49
CA LEU A 111 3.47 -65.61 -10.39
C LEU A 111 2.78 -66.32 -9.21
N ILE A 112 1.47 -66.14 -9.02
CA ILE A 112 0.68 -66.76 -7.95
C ILE A 112 -0.59 -67.39 -8.57
N PRO A 113 -0.49 -68.59 -9.16
CA PRO A 113 -1.64 -69.29 -9.73
C PRO A 113 -2.74 -69.52 -8.69
N GLY A 114 -3.99 -69.19 -9.04
CA GLY A 114 -5.15 -69.33 -8.15
C GLY A 114 -5.42 -68.13 -7.23
N VAL A 115 -4.68 -67.02 -7.37
CA VAL A 115 -4.95 -65.75 -6.68
C VAL A 115 -6.37 -65.22 -6.94
N ASN A 116 -7.03 -64.73 -5.89
CA ASN A 116 -8.34 -64.08 -5.99
C ASN A 116 -8.18 -62.58 -6.26
N VAL A 117 -8.77 -62.07 -7.36
CA VAL A 117 -8.61 -60.68 -7.81
C VAL A 117 -9.91 -59.89 -7.67
N VAL A 118 -9.96 -58.96 -6.73
CA VAL A 118 -11.12 -58.09 -6.48
C VAL A 118 -10.87 -56.69 -7.05
N SER A 119 -11.57 -56.35 -8.14
CA SER A 119 -11.50 -55.01 -8.74
C SER A 119 -12.33 -53.98 -7.96
N ARG A 120 -11.90 -52.72 -8.02
CA ARG A 120 -12.58 -51.53 -7.47
C ARG A 120 -12.50 -50.38 -8.49
N PRO A 121 -13.61 -50.01 -9.16
CA PRO A 121 -13.61 -48.86 -10.07
C PRO A 121 -13.52 -47.55 -9.28
N ARG A 122 -13.11 -46.48 -9.96
CA ARG A 122 -13.11 -45.11 -9.42
C ARG A 122 -14.53 -44.60 -9.23
N LEU A 123 -14.75 -43.79 -8.19
CA LEU A 123 -16.07 -43.22 -7.83
C LEU A 123 -16.35 -41.85 -8.44
N SER A 124 -15.31 -41.14 -8.88
CA SER A 124 -15.38 -39.83 -9.55
C SER A 124 -14.91 -39.94 -11.00
N ASN A 125 -15.45 -39.11 -11.87
CA ASN A 125 -14.88 -38.91 -13.20
C ASN A 125 -13.58 -38.07 -13.10
N LEU A 126 -12.77 -38.14 -14.15
CA LEU A 126 -11.60 -37.29 -14.36
C LEU A 126 -11.65 -36.85 -15.82
N SER A 127 -11.66 -35.54 -16.08
CA SER A 127 -11.81 -34.99 -17.44
C SER A 127 -10.71 -33.98 -17.81
N PHE A 128 -10.27 -33.99 -19.06
CA PHE A 128 -9.27 -33.08 -19.59
C PHE A 128 -9.84 -31.66 -19.81
N ALA A 129 -9.15 -30.66 -19.28
CA ALA A 129 -9.58 -29.26 -19.22
C ALA A 129 -8.80 -28.32 -20.16
N GLY A 130 -8.01 -28.89 -21.07
CA GLY A 130 -7.18 -28.18 -22.07
C GLY A 130 -5.85 -27.66 -21.53
N ASP A 131 -5.09 -26.97 -22.39
CA ASP A 131 -3.93 -26.18 -21.97
C ASP A 131 -4.38 -24.86 -21.32
N ARG A 132 -3.70 -24.45 -20.24
CA ARG A 132 -3.99 -23.19 -19.54
C ARG A 132 -2.72 -22.54 -19.05
N LYS A 133 -2.55 -21.24 -19.35
CA LYS A 133 -1.48 -20.42 -18.74
C LYS A 133 -1.66 -20.39 -17.22
N ILE A 134 -0.57 -20.39 -16.46
CA ILE A 134 -0.57 -20.42 -14.98
C ILE A 134 -1.48 -19.33 -14.37
N THR A 135 -1.51 -18.13 -14.97
CA THR A 135 -2.40 -17.02 -14.60
C THR A 135 -3.91 -17.33 -14.66
N ARG A 136 -4.31 -18.33 -15.46
CA ARG A 136 -5.69 -18.72 -15.77
C ARG A 136 -6.08 -20.11 -15.22
N LEU A 137 -5.22 -20.73 -14.41
CA LEU A 137 -5.59 -21.95 -13.70
C LEU A 137 -6.70 -21.65 -12.68
N PRO A 138 -7.63 -22.60 -12.44
CA PRO A 138 -8.68 -22.44 -11.43
C PRO A 138 -8.09 -22.40 -10.01
N ARG A 139 -8.89 -21.93 -9.05
CA ARG A 139 -8.57 -22.07 -7.61
C ARG A 139 -8.52 -23.56 -7.25
N ARG A 140 -7.79 -23.90 -6.17
CA ARG A 140 -7.47 -25.28 -5.76
C ARG A 140 -6.79 -26.13 -6.84
N SER A 141 -5.99 -25.49 -7.72
CA SER A 141 -5.10 -26.22 -8.62
C SER A 141 -3.83 -26.70 -7.89
N ALA A 142 -3.41 -27.93 -8.17
CA ALA A 142 -2.05 -28.39 -7.91
C ALA A 142 -1.26 -28.44 -9.24
N ILE A 143 -0.08 -27.84 -9.26
CA ILE A 143 0.77 -27.71 -10.44
C ILE A 143 2.00 -28.59 -10.26
N VAL A 144 2.24 -29.47 -11.23
CA VAL A 144 3.25 -30.53 -11.11
C VAL A 144 4.39 -30.31 -12.08
N ALA A 145 5.60 -30.16 -11.54
CA ALA A 145 6.86 -30.03 -12.27
C ALA A 145 7.87 -31.08 -11.78
N PHE A 146 8.89 -31.39 -12.58
CA PHE A 146 9.76 -32.55 -12.35
C PHE A 146 11.18 -32.17 -11.93
N SER A 147 11.37 -30.91 -11.53
CA SER A 147 12.58 -30.39 -10.91
C SER A 147 12.23 -29.41 -9.78
N ALA A 148 13.08 -29.33 -8.74
CA ALA A 148 12.88 -28.39 -7.65
C ALA A 148 13.01 -26.92 -8.11
N GLU A 149 13.87 -26.64 -9.09
CA GLU A 149 14.04 -25.33 -9.71
C GLU A 149 12.74 -24.83 -10.35
N GLU A 150 12.06 -25.67 -11.15
CA GLU A 150 10.77 -25.32 -11.75
C GLU A 150 9.68 -25.13 -10.70
N VAL A 151 9.63 -25.97 -9.65
CA VAL A 151 8.67 -25.79 -8.55
C VAL A 151 8.86 -24.44 -7.86
N TYR A 152 10.10 -24.06 -7.52
CA TYR A 152 10.37 -22.75 -6.92
C TYR A 152 10.07 -21.59 -7.88
N ALA A 153 10.40 -21.72 -9.17
CA ALA A 153 10.12 -20.69 -10.18
C ALA A 153 8.62 -20.48 -10.42
N ILE A 154 7.83 -21.56 -10.42
CA ILE A 154 6.37 -21.53 -10.56
C ILE A 154 5.73 -20.98 -9.27
N ALA A 155 6.19 -21.39 -8.08
CA ALA A 155 5.68 -20.88 -6.81
C ALA A 155 5.91 -19.37 -6.64
N GLU A 156 7.10 -18.87 -6.98
CA GLU A 156 7.40 -17.43 -6.97
C GLU A 156 6.58 -16.66 -8.03
N LEU A 157 6.33 -17.24 -9.20
CA LEU A 157 5.44 -16.66 -10.21
C LEU A 157 3.99 -16.54 -9.70
N ILE A 158 3.49 -17.56 -9.01
CA ILE A 158 2.13 -17.56 -8.45
C ILE A 158 2.03 -16.57 -7.30
N ARG A 159 2.99 -16.54 -6.37
CA ARG A 159 3.04 -15.54 -5.28
C ARG A 159 2.88 -14.12 -5.81
N ARG A 160 3.65 -13.75 -6.84
CA ARG A 160 3.61 -12.43 -7.51
C ARG A 160 2.30 -12.10 -8.24
N GLN A 161 1.37 -13.06 -8.39
CA GLN A 161 0.17 -12.92 -9.24
C GLN A 161 -1.14 -13.38 -8.55
N LYS A 162 -1.06 -14.04 -7.40
CA LYS A 162 -2.16 -14.74 -6.71
C LYS A 162 -2.03 -14.75 -5.17
N GLY A 163 -1.07 -14.02 -4.60
CA GLY A 163 -0.83 -13.95 -3.14
C GLY A 163 0.08 -15.07 -2.59
N GLY A 164 -0.04 -16.31 -3.06
CA GLY A 164 0.85 -17.38 -2.60
C GLY A 164 0.59 -18.76 -3.21
N ALA A 165 1.54 -19.66 -2.95
CA ALA A 165 1.39 -21.10 -3.20
C ALA A 165 2.10 -21.93 -2.13
N ALA A 166 1.53 -23.10 -1.81
CA ALA A 166 2.22 -24.12 -1.02
C ALA A 166 3.24 -24.87 -1.89
N VAL A 167 4.33 -25.36 -1.29
CA VAL A 167 5.41 -26.06 -1.99
C VAL A 167 5.63 -27.46 -1.41
N VAL A 168 5.53 -28.49 -2.26
CA VAL A 168 5.72 -29.90 -1.87
C VAL A 168 6.73 -30.60 -2.77
N LEU A 169 7.94 -30.83 -2.27
CA LEU A 169 8.99 -31.61 -2.94
C LEU A 169 9.15 -32.99 -2.28
N GLY A 170 9.53 -34.01 -3.06
CA GLY A 170 9.81 -35.36 -2.54
C GLY A 170 10.90 -35.42 -1.46
N ALA A 171 11.82 -34.47 -1.42
CA ALA A 171 12.89 -34.38 -0.41
C ALA A 171 12.43 -33.83 0.96
N LEU A 172 11.36 -33.03 1.00
CA LEU A 172 10.86 -32.41 2.24
C LEU A 172 10.50 -33.47 3.29
N SER A 173 10.77 -33.19 4.56
CA SER A 173 10.39 -34.09 5.65
C SER A 173 8.88 -34.29 5.71
N PRO A 174 8.39 -35.41 6.30
CA PRO A 174 6.97 -35.62 6.55
C PRO A 174 6.32 -34.42 7.25
N ARG A 175 7.03 -33.79 8.20
CA ARG A 175 6.59 -32.62 8.96
C ARG A 175 6.44 -31.37 8.09
N THR A 176 7.51 -30.94 7.41
CA THR A 176 7.46 -29.78 6.49
C THR A 176 6.40 -29.98 5.40
N ARG A 177 6.29 -31.20 4.86
CA ARG A 177 5.35 -31.56 3.80
C ARG A 177 3.89 -31.47 4.26
N ASN A 178 3.57 -32.03 5.43
CA ASN A 178 2.22 -31.94 6.00
C ASN A 178 1.84 -30.50 6.29
N ALA A 179 2.73 -29.71 6.91
CA ALA A 179 2.46 -28.30 7.21
C ALA A 179 2.31 -27.43 5.94
N GLN A 180 2.99 -27.76 4.83
CA GLN A 180 2.76 -27.10 3.53
C GLN A 180 1.40 -27.52 2.91
N VAL A 181 0.99 -28.77 3.06
CA VAL A 181 -0.35 -29.24 2.66
C VAL A 181 -1.46 -28.60 3.50
N GLU A 182 -1.21 -28.36 4.79
CA GLU A 182 -2.14 -27.73 5.72
C GLU A 182 -2.48 -26.29 5.29
N ILE A 183 -1.48 -25.46 4.91
CA ILE A 183 -1.67 -24.11 4.38
C ILE A 183 -2.55 -24.09 3.10
N TYR A 184 -2.50 -25.16 2.29
CA TYR A 184 -3.37 -25.32 1.12
C TYR A 184 -4.77 -25.83 1.50
N GLN A 185 -4.88 -26.77 2.45
CA GLN A 185 -6.16 -27.31 2.90
C GLN A 185 -6.98 -26.29 3.71
N SER A 186 -6.33 -25.45 4.52
CA SER A 186 -6.96 -24.33 5.26
C SER A 186 -7.51 -23.23 4.34
N GLY A 187 -7.04 -23.17 3.09
CA GLY A 187 -7.37 -22.12 2.14
C GLY A 187 -6.54 -20.85 2.30
N ASP A 188 -5.45 -20.89 3.06
CA ASP A 188 -4.49 -19.78 3.15
C ASP A 188 -3.67 -19.61 1.85
N VAL A 189 -3.62 -20.64 1.00
CA VAL A 189 -3.24 -20.52 -0.43
C VAL A 189 -4.20 -21.27 -1.35
N ASP A 190 -4.54 -20.64 -2.48
CA ASP A 190 -5.41 -21.23 -3.50
C ASP A 190 -4.69 -22.25 -4.42
N TYR A 191 -3.37 -22.38 -4.32
CA TYR A 191 -2.52 -23.14 -5.24
C TYR A 191 -1.46 -23.96 -4.51
N LEU A 192 -1.20 -25.15 -5.01
CA LEU A 192 -0.10 -26.03 -4.61
C LEU A 192 0.86 -26.17 -5.80
N VAL A 193 2.18 -26.12 -5.57
CA VAL A 193 3.20 -26.46 -6.57
C VAL A 193 4.06 -27.58 -6.03
N ALA A 194 4.23 -28.64 -6.81
CA ALA A 194 4.83 -29.87 -6.31
C ALA A 194 5.57 -30.68 -7.38
N THR A 195 6.31 -31.70 -6.93
CA THR A 195 6.75 -32.80 -7.80
C THR A 195 5.75 -33.96 -7.81
N ASP A 196 6.02 -34.94 -8.68
CA ASP A 196 5.49 -36.30 -8.68
C ASP A 196 5.22 -36.94 -7.29
N ALA A 197 5.93 -36.51 -6.25
CA ALA A 197 5.74 -36.90 -4.85
C ALA A 197 4.33 -36.66 -4.28
N ILE A 198 3.44 -35.90 -4.95
CA ILE A 198 2.00 -35.84 -4.60
C ILE A 198 1.19 -37.04 -5.11
N GLY A 199 1.73 -37.80 -6.07
CA GLY A 199 1.10 -38.99 -6.65
C GLY A 199 0.92 -40.15 -5.66
N MET A 200 1.54 -40.08 -4.48
CA MET A 200 1.43 -41.08 -3.41
C MET A 200 1.59 -40.44 -2.02
N GLY A 201 0.84 -40.95 -1.04
CA GLY A 201 1.07 -40.68 0.40
C GLY A 201 0.75 -39.28 0.93
N LEU A 202 -0.15 -38.52 0.29
CA LEU A 202 -0.74 -37.30 0.85
C LEU A 202 -2.26 -37.28 0.67
N ASN A 203 -2.96 -36.85 1.73
CA ASN A 203 -4.40 -36.62 1.74
C ASN A 203 -4.73 -35.21 1.17
N LEU A 204 -4.74 -35.12 -0.15
CA LEU A 204 -4.95 -33.89 -0.91
C LEU A 204 -6.37 -33.84 -1.52
N ASP A 205 -7.10 -32.75 -1.27
CA ASP A 205 -8.37 -32.44 -1.93
C ASP A 205 -8.15 -31.40 -3.03
N VAL A 206 -7.69 -31.87 -4.20
CA VAL A 206 -7.36 -31.02 -5.36
C VAL A 206 -8.49 -31.09 -6.40
N ASP A 207 -8.90 -29.94 -6.94
CA ASP A 207 -9.95 -29.87 -7.97
C ASP A 207 -9.37 -29.95 -9.40
N HIS A 208 -8.11 -29.52 -9.58
CA HIS A 208 -7.42 -29.48 -10.86
C HIS A 208 -5.93 -29.84 -10.76
N ILE A 209 -5.45 -30.77 -11.60
CA ILE A 209 -4.02 -31.10 -11.75
C ILE A 209 -3.49 -30.48 -13.06
N ALA A 210 -2.46 -29.62 -12.96
CA ALA A 210 -1.85 -28.95 -14.10
C ALA A 210 -0.39 -29.38 -14.28
N PHE A 211 -0.09 -30.11 -15.35
CA PHE A 211 1.27 -30.58 -15.67
C PHE A 211 2.10 -29.44 -16.30
N ALA A 212 3.20 -29.06 -15.65
CA ALA A 212 4.11 -28.01 -16.12
C ALA A 212 5.20 -28.53 -17.09
N GLY A 213 5.40 -29.85 -17.14
CA GLY A 213 6.24 -30.59 -18.10
C GLY A 213 5.73 -32.02 -18.30
N ASP A 214 6.37 -32.77 -19.21
CA ASP A 214 5.98 -34.14 -19.61
C ASP A 214 7.06 -35.21 -19.34
N SER A 215 8.17 -34.81 -18.73
CA SER A 215 9.40 -35.58 -18.62
C SER A 215 10.09 -35.37 -17.27
N LYS A 216 10.79 -36.41 -16.78
CA LYS A 216 11.46 -36.46 -15.48
C LYS A 216 12.82 -37.15 -15.55
N PHE A 217 13.63 -36.99 -14.51
CA PHE A 217 14.95 -37.60 -14.37
C PHE A 217 14.93 -38.83 -13.46
N ASP A 218 14.99 -40.04 -14.03
CA ASP A 218 15.03 -41.31 -13.30
C ASP A 218 16.46 -41.67 -12.83
N GLY A 219 17.15 -40.72 -12.19
CA GLY A 219 18.51 -40.88 -11.65
C GLY A 219 19.65 -41.02 -12.67
N HIS A 220 19.37 -41.51 -13.88
CA HIS A 220 20.35 -41.76 -14.95
C HIS A 220 20.17 -40.86 -16.18
N HIS A 221 18.93 -40.61 -16.60
CA HIS A 221 18.61 -39.82 -17.77
C HIS A 221 17.22 -39.19 -17.67
N TYR A 222 16.98 -38.15 -18.48
CA TYR A 222 15.65 -37.58 -18.65
C TYR A 222 14.85 -38.44 -19.64
N ARG A 223 13.63 -38.84 -19.27
CA ARG A 223 12.67 -39.51 -20.15
C ARG A 223 11.28 -38.90 -20.02
N LYS A 224 10.40 -39.16 -20.99
CA LYS A 224 8.96 -38.88 -20.82
C LYS A 224 8.34 -39.75 -19.73
N LEU A 225 7.31 -39.22 -19.11
CA LEU A 225 6.43 -39.96 -18.20
C LEU A 225 5.58 -40.97 -18.99
N ASN A 226 5.33 -42.12 -18.37
CA ASN A 226 4.45 -43.15 -18.92
C ASN A 226 2.99 -42.81 -18.62
N PRO A 227 2.00 -43.29 -19.41
CA PRO A 227 0.57 -42.99 -19.17
C PRO A 227 0.09 -43.34 -17.75
N ALA A 228 0.63 -44.40 -17.14
CA ALA A 228 0.34 -44.77 -15.75
C ALA A 228 0.88 -43.75 -14.71
N GLU A 229 2.03 -43.11 -14.97
CA GLU A 229 2.59 -42.08 -14.09
C GLU A 229 1.77 -40.79 -14.18
N PHE A 230 1.35 -40.41 -15.40
CA PHE A 230 0.35 -39.34 -15.58
C PHE A 230 -0.96 -39.67 -14.87
N GLY A 231 -1.48 -40.89 -15.02
CA GLY A 231 -2.71 -41.37 -14.38
C GLY A 231 -2.64 -41.33 -12.84
N GLN A 232 -1.51 -41.72 -12.25
CA GLN A 232 -1.29 -41.67 -10.80
C GLN A 232 -1.30 -40.24 -10.25
N ILE A 233 -0.76 -39.28 -11.00
CA ILE A 233 -0.70 -37.86 -10.62
C ILE A 233 -2.06 -37.18 -10.89
N ALA A 234 -2.64 -37.35 -12.07
CA ALA A 234 -3.95 -36.81 -12.45
C ALA A 234 -5.09 -37.40 -11.61
N GLY A 235 -4.93 -38.65 -11.14
CA GLY A 235 -5.81 -39.31 -10.17
C GLY A 235 -5.92 -38.62 -8.80
N ARG A 236 -5.07 -37.62 -8.52
CA ARG A 236 -5.18 -36.76 -7.32
C ARG A 236 -6.18 -35.61 -7.50
N ALA A 237 -6.65 -35.32 -8.72
CA ALA A 237 -7.75 -34.38 -8.95
C ALA A 237 -9.10 -35.07 -8.78
N GLY A 238 -10.03 -34.45 -8.04
CA GLY A 238 -11.35 -35.01 -7.73
C GLY A 238 -11.32 -36.06 -6.62
N ARG A 239 -12.41 -36.20 -5.86
CA ARG A 239 -12.46 -37.11 -4.72
C ARG A 239 -13.89 -37.52 -4.35
N HIS A 240 -14.08 -38.79 -3.99
CA HIS A 240 -15.38 -39.40 -3.68
C HIS A 240 -16.41 -39.16 -4.80
N LEU A 241 -17.31 -38.19 -4.61
CA LEU A 241 -18.40 -37.81 -5.54
C LEU A 241 -18.11 -36.48 -6.26
N ARG A 242 -16.94 -35.87 -6.07
CA ARG A 242 -16.51 -34.67 -6.81
C ARG A 242 -15.61 -35.08 -7.96
N ASP A 243 -16.03 -34.78 -9.18
CA ASP A 243 -15.24 -34.99 -10.38
C ASP A 243 -13.98 -34.12 -10.39
N GLY A 244 -12.91 -34.67 -10.96
CA GLY A 244 -11.62 -34.01 -11.07
C GLY A 244 -11.33 -33.51 -12.48
N THR A 245 -10.42 -32.55 -12.61
CA THR A 245 -9.93 -32.11 -13.92
C THR A 245 -8.41 -32.17 -14.02
N PHE A 246 -7.88 -32.38 -15.22
CA PHE A 246 -6.45 -32.30 -15.48
C PHE A 246 -6.14 -31.53 -16.78
N GLY A 247 -4.94 -30.98 -16.90
CA GLY A 247 -4.53 -30.19 -18.06
C GLY A 247 -3.04 -29.90 -18.09
N THR A 248 -2.60 -29.14 -19.09
CA THR A 248 -1.18 -28.74 -19.25
C THR A 248 -0.99 -27.25 -18.98
N THR A 249 0.20 -26.87 -18.51
CA THR A 249 0.53 -25.48 -18.17
C THR A 249 2.01 -25.15 -18.37
N GLY A 250 2.38 -23.89 -18.14
CA GLY A 250 3.76 -23.43 -18.14
C GLY A 250 4.45 -23.58 -19.49
N ARG A 251 5.33 -24.58 -19.59
CA ARG A 251 6.10 -24.94 -20.80
C ARG A 251 5.75 -26.33 -21.35
N SER A 252 4.86 -27.08 -20.70
CA SER A 252 4.46 -28.41 -21.16
C SER A 252 3.84 -28.34 -22.55
N PRO A 253 4.19 -29.24 -23.48
CA PRO A 253 3.42 -29.39 -24.72
C PRO A 253 1.98 -29.81 -24.39
N PRO A 254 0.99 -29.51 -25.27
CA PRO A 254 -0.33 -30.12 -25.21
C PRO A 254 -0.22 -31.65 -25.27
N PHE A 255 -1.08 -32.34 -24.52
CA PHE A 255 -1.14 -33.81 -24.57
C PHE A 255 -1.74 -34.31 -25.87
N GLU A 256 -1.26 -35.47 -26.33
CA GLU A 256 -1.81 -36.20 -27.47
C GLU A 256 -3.13 -36.87 -27.06
N GLN A 257 -4.09 -36.96 -27.99
CA GLN A 257 -5.45 -37.45 -27.72
C GLN A 257 -5.46 -38.87 -27.12
N GLU A 258 -4.59 -39.76 -27.60
CA GLU A 258 -4.45 -41.13 -27.07
C GLU A 258 -3.99 -41.16 -25.60
N LEU A 259 -3.14 -40.21 -25.19
CA LEU A 259 -2.71 -40.07 -23.80
C LEU A 259 -3.85 -39.53 -22.92
N VAL A 260 -4.65 -38.59 -23.43
CA VAL A 260 -5.84 -38.08 -22.73
C VAL A 260 -6.84 -39.21 -22.50
N GLU A 261 -7.22 -39.95 -23.55
CA GLU A 261 -8.15 -41.08 -23.46
C GLU A 261 -7.61 -42.18 -22.53
N ALA A 262 -6.31 -42.48 -22.55
CA ALA A 262 -5.69 -43.44 -21.63
C ALA A 262 -5.81 -43.01 -20.15
N ILE A 263 -5.73 -41.72 -19.84
CA ILE A 263 -5.87 -41.18 -18.48
C ILE A 263 -7.35 -41.14 -18.05
N GLU A 264 -8.25 -40.74 -18.94
CA GLU A 264 -9.70 -40.67 -18.66
C GLU A 264 -10.30 -42.09 -18.46
N ASP A 265 -10.04 -43.01 -19.40
CA ASP A 265 -10.49 -44.41 -19.30
C ASP A 265 -9.70 -45.25 -18.29
N HIS A 266 -8.63 -44.69 -17.69
CA HIS A 266 -7.68 -45.40 -16.82
C HIS A 266 -7.07 -46.66 -17.49
N ARG A 267 -6.86 -46.59 -18.81
CA ARG A 267 -6.37 -47.67 -19.67
C ARG A 267 -4.85 -47.58 -19.82
N PHE A 268 -4.13 -48.36 -19.01
CA PHE A 268 -2.66 -48.37 -18.98
C PHE A 268 -2.07 -49.73 -19.39
N GLU A 269 -0.82 -49.74 -19.87
CA GLU A 269 -0.13 -51.00 -20.20
C GLU A 269 0.10 -51.87 -18.95
N SER A 270 -0.07 -53.18 -19.10
CA SER A 270 0.20 -54.15 -18.02
C SER A 270 1.70 -54.31 -17.77
N ILE A 271 2.09 -54.41 -16.50
CA ILE A 271 3.48 -54.61 -16.09
C ILE A 271 3.90 -56.04 -16.45
N ARG A 272 4.96 -56.16 -17.26
CA ARG A 272 5.44 -57.43 -17.82
C ARG A 272 6.56 -58.08 -17.00
N GLN A 273 7.28 -57.29 -16.21
CA GLN A 273 8.42 -57.72 -15.40
C GLN A 273 8.51 -56.91 -14.10
N VAL A 274 8.99 -57.55 -13.03
CA VAL A 274 9.36 -56.90 -11.75
C VAL A 274 10.84 -57.10 -11.44
N GLN A 275 11.44 -56.15 -10.71
CA GLN A 275 12.83 -56.24 -10.28
C GLN A 275 12.95 -57.32 -9.21
N TRP A 276 13.91 -58.23 -9.37
CA TRP A 276 14.19 -59.30 -8.42
C TRP A 276 15.65 -59.25 -7.97
N ARG A 277 15.86 -59.47 -6.68
CA ARG A 277 17.17 -59.69 -6.06
C ARG A 277 17.06 -60.93 -5.17
N ASN A 278 18.09 -61.76 -5.18
CA ASN A 278 18.15 -62.93 -4.30
C ASN A 278 18.04 -62.51 -2.82
N SER A 279 17.22 -63.24 -2.07
CA SER A 279 16.97 -63.04 -0.63
C SER A 279 17.80 -63.96 0.27
N ASP A 280 18.33 -65.08 -0.25
CA ASP A 280 19.15 -66.06 0.50
C ASP A 280 20.64 -65.79 0.26
N LEU A 281 21.23 -64.96 1.13
CA LEU A 281 22.57 -64.39 0.93
C LEU A 281 23.66 -65.20 1.64
N ASP A 282 24.75 -65.51 0.93
CA ASP A 282 25.90 -66.21 1.52
C ASP A 282 26.80 -65.26 2.32
N LEU A 283 26.36 -64.96 3.53
CA LEU A 283 27.09 -64.13 4.48
C LEU A 283 28.37 -64.79 5.05
N ARG A 284 28.85 -65.95 4.55
CA ARG A 284 30.08 -66.58 5.08
C ARG A 284 31.36 -65.84 4.70
N SER A 285 31.39 -65.19 3.53
CA SER A 285 32.55 -64.44 3.02
C SER A 285 32.10 -63.31 2.09
N VAL A 286 32.92 -62.26 1.93
CA VAL A 286 32.58 -61.14 1.03
C VAL A 286 32.40 -61.58 -0.44
N PRO A 287 33.24 -62.46 -1.02
CA PRO A 287 32.98 -63.01 -2.35
C PRO A 287 31.66 -63.79 -2.43
N GLY A 288 31.37 -64.66 -1.47
CA GLY A 288 30.11 -65.42 -1.43
C GLY A 288 28.87 -64.52 -1.38
N LEU A 289 28.94 -63.42 -0.61
CA LEU A 289 27.88 -62.41 -0.59
C LEU A 289 27.69 -61.78 -1.97
N ILE A 290 28.77 -61.33 -2.62
CA ILE A 290 28.73 -60.72 -3.97
C ILE A 290 28.22 -61.71 -5.02
N ASP A 291 28.63 -62.97 -4.97
CA ASP A 291 28.16 -64.03 -5.87
C ASP A 291 26.66 -64.32 -5.66
N SER A 292 26.22 -64.44 -4.40
CA SER A 292 24.81 -64.67 -4.05
C SER A 292 23.89 -63.49 -4.41
N LEU A 293 24.39 -62.25 -4.37
CA LEU A 293 23.68 -61.05 -4.85
C LEU A 293 23.61 -61.00 -6.39
N ASN A 294 24.60 -61.56 -7.09
CA ASN A 294 24.68 -61.52 -8.56
C ASN A 294 23.83 -62.56 -9.29
N LEU A 295 23.20 -63.50 -8.59
CA LEU A 295 22.32 -64.52 -9.17
C LEU A 295 21.23 -63.92 -10.07
N GLN A 296 20.74 -64.72 -11.01
CA GLN A 296 19.66 -64.35 -11.94
C GLN A 296 18.38 -65.13 -11.59
N PRO A 297 17.19 -64.53 -11.74
CA PRO A 297 15.94 -65.24 -11.55
C PRO A 297 15.72 -66.28 -12.65
N GLN A 298 15.03 -67.37 -12.32
CA GLN A 298 14.65 -68.41 -13.27
C GLN A 298 13.19 -68.28 -13.75
N GLU A 299 12.34 -67.62 -12.97
CA GLU A 299 10.91 -67.48 -13.25
C GLU A 299 10.60 -66.41 -14.30
N GLN A 300 9.60 -66.69 -15.14
CA GLN A 300 9.13 -65.74 -16.14
C GLN A 300 8.41 -64.56 -15.47
N GLY A 301 8.72 -63.34 -15.89
CA GLY A 301 8.18 -62.11 -15.31
C GLY A 301 9.02 -61.54 -14.16
N LEU A 302 10.12 -62.19 -13.79
CA LEU A 302 11.16 -61.60 -12.96
C LEU A 302 12.33 -61.13 -13.86
N THR A 303 12.95 -60.01 -13.52
CA THR A 303 14.24 -59.57 -14.10
C THR A 303 15.23 -59.25 -12.99
N ARG A 304 16.53 -59.40 -13.20
CA ARG A 304 17.51 -59.05 -12.17
C ARG A 304 17.50 -57.54 -11.97
N ALA A 305 17.35 -57.10 -10.72
CA ALA A 305 17.41 -55.70 -10.34
C ALA A 305 18.71 -55.02 -10.82
N LEU A 306 18.65 -53.70 -11.00
CA LEU A 306 19.85 -52.88 -11.22
C LEU A 306 20.77 -52.91 -9.99
N ILE A 307 22.03 -52.51 -10.18
CA ILE A 307 22.99 -52.41 -9.08
C ILE A 307 22.61 -51.21 -8.20
N ALA A 308 21.98 -51.49 -7.06
CA ALA A 308 21.54 -50.49 -6.09
C ALA A 308 22.70 -49.86 -5.30
N GLU A 309 22.39 -48.83 -4.51
CA GLU A 309 23.38 -48.10 -3.68
C GLU A 309 24.13 -49.04 -2.70
N ASP A 310 23.43 -50.02 -2.12
CA ASP A 310 23.99 -50.95 -1.14
C ASP A 310 25.03 -51.91 -1.77
N MET A 311 24.74 -52.45 -2.95
CA MET A 311 25.65 -53.29 -3.72
C MET A 311 26.82 -52.49 -4.27
N THR A 312 26.59 -51.26 -4.73
CA THR A 312 27.66 -50.34 -5.17
C THR A 312 28.62 -50.02 -4.01
N THR A 313 28.07 -49.77 -2.82
CA THR A 313 28.84 -49.51 -1.59
C THR A 313 29.64 -50.76 -1.18
N LEU A 314 29.03 -51.95 -1.23
CA LEU A 314 29.71 -53.22 -0.97
C LEU A 314 30.87 -53.46 -1.94
N GLU A 315 30.70 -53.20 -3.24
CA GLU A 315 31.76 -53.35 -4.23
C GLU A 315 32.95 -52.40 -4.03
N ILE A 316 32.74 -51.23 -3.44
CA ILE A 316 33.81 -50.30 -3.07
C ILE A 316 34.49 -50.77 -1.77
N LEU A 317 33.72 -51.06 -0.72
CA LEU A 317 34.25 -51.51 0.58
C LEU A 317 35.01 -52.84 0.48
N ALA A 318 34.59 -53.76 -0.39
CA ALA A 318 35.29 -55.02 -0.65
C ALA A 318 36.70 -54.87 -1.24
N ARG A 319 37.06 -53.67 -1.75
CA ARG A 319 38.38 -53.34 -2.30
C ARG A 319 39.29 -52.64 -1.28
N ASP A 320 38.73 -52.18 -0.16
CA ASP A 320 39.49 -51.55 0.92
C ASP A 320 40.24 -52.61 1.76
N GLN A 321 41.52 -52.35 2.04
CA GLN A 321 42.39 -53.34 2.69
C GLN A 321 42.18 -53.44 4.21
N ASP A 322 41.70 -52.39 4.89
CA ASP A 322 41.33 -52.43 6.31
C ASP A 322 39.99 -53.16 6.47
N VAL A 323 39.00 -52.86 5.61
CA VAL A 323 37.69 -53.52 5.59
C VAL A 323 37.86 -55.01 5.28
N ALA A 324 38.56 -55.37 4.20
CA ALA A 324 38.76 -56.77 3.80
C ALA A 324 39.53 -57.59 4.84
N ARG A 325 40.43 -56.97 5.63
CA ARG A 325 41.10 -57.64 6.76
C ARG A 325 40.14 -57.96 7.91
N LEU A 326 39.14 -57.12 8.17
CA LEU A 326 38.17 -57.29 9.25
C LEU A 326 36.91 -58.08 8.86
N ALA A 327 36.53 -58.09 7.58
CA ALA A 327 35.33 -58.75 7.03
C ALA A 327 35.46 -60.28 6.88
N GLN A 328 35.88 -60.96 7.94
CA GLN A 328 36.10 -62.41 7.96
C GLN A 328 35.02 -63.15 8.75
N GLY A 329 34.39 -64.14 8.11
CA GLY A 329 33.37 -64.98 8.74
C GLY A 329 32.01 -64.30 8.92
N LYS A 330 31.00 -65.11 9.28
CA LYS A 330 29.58 -64.69 9.21
C LYS A 330 29.24 -63.40 9.97
N PRO A 331 29.66 -63.17 11.23
CA PRO A 331 29.29 -61.95 11.95
C PRO A 331 29.82 -60.68 11.30
N ALA A 332 31.09 -60.68 10.87
CA ALA A 332 31.73 -59.50 10.28
C ALA A 332 31.17 -59.17 8.89
N VAL A 333 30.91 -60.18 8.05
CA VAL A 333 30.29 -59.99 6.73
C VAL A 333 28.81 -59.56 6.86
N THR A 334 28.10 -60.05 7.88
CA THR A 334 26.73 -59.56 8.19
C THR A 334 26.78 -58.08 8.59
N ARG A 335 27.69 -57.69 9.49
CA ARG A 335 27.89 -56.29 9.91
C ARG A 335 28.35 -55.40 8.75
N LEU A 336 29.14 -55.91 7.80
CA LEU A 336 29.51 -55.20 6.58
C LEU A 336 28.26 -54.91 5.74
N TRP A 337 27.43 -55.92 5.49
CA TRP A 337 26.20 -55.77 4.70
C TRP A 337 25.19 -54.81 5.36
N GLU A 338 25.03 -54.88 6.69
CA GLU A 338 24.23 -53.93 7.47
C GLU A 338 24.72 -52.47 7.36
N VAL A 339 26.01 -52.25 7.11
CA VAL A 339 26.61 -50.92 6.91
C VAL A 339 26.56 -50.49 5.44
N CYS A 340 26.67 -51.41 4.48
CA CYS A 340 26.44 -51.14 3.07
C CYS A 340 24.98 -50.73 2.79
N GLY A 341 24.01 -51.28 3.54
CA GLY A 341 22.60 -50.87 3.51
C GLY A 341 22.30 -49.53 4.19
N LEU A 342 23.23 -48.56 4.18
CA LEU A 342 23.04 -47.19 4.62
C LEU A 342 22.44 -46.37 3.45
N PRO A 343 21.27 -45.71 3.58
CA PRO A 343 20.70 -44.95 2.47
C PRO A 343 21.43 -43.62 2.22
N ASP A 344 21.70 -43.25 0.96
CA ASP A 344 22.24 -41.91 0.66
C ASP A 344 21.15 -40.86 0.43
N TYR A 345 20.53 -40.42 1.54
CA TYR A 345 19.60 -39.28 1.54
C TYR A 345 20.17 -37.98 0.93
N ARG A 346 21.48 -37.91 0.68
CA ARG A 346 22.23 -36.75 0.17
C ARG A 346 22.44 -36.78 -1.36
N LYS A 347 22.33 -37.95 -2.01
CA LYS A 347 22.59 -38.19 -3.44
C LYS A 347 23.95 -37.66 -3.93
N ILE A 348 25.01 -37.98 -3.20
CA ILE A 348 26.40 -37.61 -3.50
C ILE A 348 27.11 -38.66 -4.37
N ALA A 349 28.39 -38.47 -4.66
CA ALA A 349 29.17 -39.44 -5.43
C ALA A 349 29.33 -40.76 -4.62
N PRO A 350 29.16 -41.95 -5.24
CA PRO A 350 29.21 -43.23 -4.52
C PRO A 350 30.47 -43.46 -3.67
N MET A 351 31.62 -42.92 -4.09
CA MET A 351 32.86 -42.98 -3.29
C MET A 351 32.75 -42.24 -1.96
N GLN A 352 32.13 -41.05 -1.93
CA GLN A 352 31.95 -40.24 -0.72
C GLN A 352 30.88 -40.83 0.22
N HIS A 353 29.92 -41.58 -0.31
CA HIS A 353 29.01 -42.37 0.50
C HIS A 353 29.74 -43.60 1.10
N ALA A 354 30.54 -44.30 0.29
CA ALA A 354 31.38 -45.40 0.73
C ALA A 354 32.42 -44.98 1.80
N GLU A 355 33.00 -43.79 1.74
CA GLU A 355 33.89 -43.26 2.80
C GLU A 355 33.20 -43.20 4.18
N LEU A 356 31.91 -42.83 4.22
CA LEU A 356 31.11 -42.84 5.45
C LEU A 356 30.81 -44.27 5.92
N ALA A 357 30.43 -45.15 5.00
CA ALA A 357 30.19 -46.56 5.29
C ALA A 357 31.47 -47.26 5.84
N THR A 358 32.63 -47.03 5.21
CA THR A 358 33.94 -47.50 5.71
C THR A 358 34.22 -46.95 7.11
N THR A 359 34.00 -45.66 7.35
CA THR A 359 34.22 -45.03 8.66
C THR A 359 33.35 -45.67 9.76
N LEU A 360 32.07 -45.94 9.46
CA LEU A 360 31.15 -46.61 10.38
C LEU A 360 31.58 -48.07 10.62
N TYR A 361 31.85 -48.84 9.57
CA TYR A 361 32.26 -50.25 9.68
C TYR A 361 33.56 -50.40 10.47
N LEU A 362 34.59 -49.61 10.18
CA LEU A 362 35.87 -49.67 10.89
C LEU A 362 35.74 -49.27 12.37
N ARG A 363 34.86 -48.31 12.72
CA ARG A 363 34.57 -47.98 14.13
C ARG A 363 33.83 -49.12 14.84
N LEU A 364 32.77 -49.64 14.24
CA LEU A 364 31.98 -50.77 14.78
C LEU A 364 32.85 -52.02 15.00
N MET A 365 33.71 -52.37 14.04
CA MET A 365 34.59 -53.55 14.16
C MET A 365 35.78 -53.36 15.13
N ARG A 366 36.20 -52.11 15.42
CA ARG A 366 37.30 -51.82 16.37
C ARG A 366 36.82 -51.64 17.82
N HIS A 367 35.60 -51.13 18.03
CA HIS A 367 35.09 -50.73 19.34
C HIS A 367 33.80 -51.46 19.75
N GLY A 368 33.23 -52.31 18.89
CA GLY A 368 31.95 -53.00 19.09
C GLY A 368 30.72 -52.11 18.90
N ARG A 369 30.81 -50.84 19.29
CA ARG A 369 29.80 -49.79 19.11
C ARG A 369 30.43 -48.48 18.63
N LEU A 370 29.61 -47.55 18.17
CA LEU A 370 30.00 -46.17 17.91
C LEU A 370 30.15 -45.40 19.22
N ASP A 371 31.17 -44.55 19.24
CA ASP A 371 31.46 -43.60 20.31
C ASP A 371 30.34 -42.53 20.41
N PRO A 372 29.68 -42.39 21.58
CA PRO A 372 28.59 -41.41 21.76
C PRO A 372 29.03 -39.96 21.56
N ASP A 373 30.23 -39.57 22.00
CA ASP A 373 30.71 -38.19 21.90
C ASP A 373 31.06 -37.85 20.44
N TRP A 374 31.60 -38.82 19.70
CA TRP A 374 31.79 -38.68 18.26
C TRP A 374 30.44 -38.52 17.53
N TYR A 375 29.44 -39.34 17.85
CA TYR A 375 28.10 -39.26 17.24
C TYR A 375 27.39 -37.93 17.60
N ALA A 376 27.50 -37.49 18.86
CA ALA A 376 27.03 -36.18 19.31
C ALA A 376 27.66 -35.03 18.50
N GLY A 377 28.97 -35.09 18.26
CA GLY A 377 29.69 -34.12 17.44
C GLY A 377 29.22 -34.08 15.98
N GLN A 378 28.78 -35.22 15.41
CA GLN A 378 28.20 -35.25 14.06
C GLN A 378 26.81 -34.56 14.02
N LEU A 379 25.95 -34.79 15.03
CA LEU A 379 24.65 -34.13 15.12
C LEU A 379 24.78 -32.63 15.42
N ALA A 380 25.64 -32.23 16.36
CA ALA A 380 25.85 -30.83 16.75
C ALA A 380 26.46 -29.96 15.62
N ALA A 381 27.13 -30.58 14.64
CA ALA A 381 27.57 -29.90 13.43
C ALA A 381 26.41 -29.55 12.48
N LEU A 382 25.29 -30.29 12.55
CA LEU A 382 24.11 -30.17 11.68
C LEU A 382 22.95 -29.40 12.32
N ASP A 383 22.88 -29.38 13.66
CA ASP A 383 21.85 -28.69 14.45
C ASP A 383 22.00 -27.17 14.44
N ARG A 384 21.72 -26.56 13.28
CA ARG A 384 21.75 -25.11 13.06
C ARG A 384 20.68 -24.69 12.05
N VAL A 385 19.94 -23.63 12.35
CA VAL A 385 18.79 -23.13 11.57
C VAL A 385 19.12 -21.94 10.63
N ASP A 386 20.40 -21.61 10.49
CA ASP A 386 20.91 -20.62 9.52
C ASP A 386 20.87 -21.12 8.07
N GLY A 387 21.00 -20.18 7.12
CA GLY A 387 21.07 -20.47 5.70
C GLY A 387 19.73 -20.39 4.97
N GLU A 388 19.75 -20.84 3.71
CA GLU A 388 18.58 -20.87 2.82
C GLU A 388 17.91 -22.25 2.79
N ILE A 389 16.78 -22.33 2.07
CA ILE A 389 15.95 -23.54 1.88
C ILE A 389 16.81 -24.76 1.51
N ASP A 390 17.73 -24.61 0.55
CA ASP A 390 18.56 -25.73 0.09
C ASP A 390 19.65 -26.11 1.10
N THR A 391 20.15 -25.15 1.89
CA THR A 391 21.06 -25.41 3.03
C THR A 391 20.37 -26.24 4.11
N LEU A 392 19.15 -25.85 4.50
CA LEU A 392 18.36 -26.58 5.50
C LEU A 392 17.95 -27.96 4.99
N SER A 393 17.53 -28.07 3.72
CA SER A 393 17.21 -29.37 3.08
C SER A 393 18.43 -30.30 3.07
N ALA A 394 19.62 -29.80 2.74
CA ALA A 394 20.86 -30.58 2.76
C ALA A 394 21.27 -31.01 4.18
N ARG A 395 21.01 -30.19 5.21
CA ARG A 395 21.23 -30.56 6.63
C ARG A 395 20.24 -31.65 7.06
N ILE A 396 18.96 -31.52 6.71
CA ILE A 396 17.93 -32.54 6.99
C ILE A 396 18.31 -33.90 6.37
N SER A 397 18.75 -33.92 5.11
CA SER A 397 19.25 -35.15 4.48
C SER A 397 20.41 -35.79 5.23
N GLN A 398 21.35 -35.00 5.75
CA GLN A 398 22.45 -35.51 6.57
C GLN A 398 21.98 -36.04 7.94
N VAL A 399 21.02 -35.35 8.59
CA VAL A 399 20.43 -35.79 9.87
C VAL A 399 19.68 -37.11 9.70
N ARG A 400 19.01 -37.37 8.57
CA ARG A 400 18.38 -38.68 8.30
C ARG A 400 19.37 -39.83 8.24
N THR A 401 20.56 -39.64 7.67
CA THR A 401 21.63 -40.66 7.69
C THR A 401 22.02 -41.00 9.14
N TRP A 402 22.14 -40.00 10.03
CA TRP A 402 22.41 -40.23 11.45
C TRP A 402 21.22 -40.79 12.24
N THR A 403 19.99 -40.43 11.87
CA THR A 403 18.76 -41.01 12.44
C THR A 403 18.67 -42.50 12.12
N TYR A 404 18.99 -42.90 10.89
CA TYR A 404 19.07 -44.30 10.47
C TYR A 404 20.16 -45.06 11.25
N VAL A 405 21.32 -44.44 11.49
CA VAL A 405 22.37 -44.98 12.38
C VAL A 405 21.85 -45.19 13.81
N ALA A 406 21.05 -44.28 14.37
CA ALA A 406 20.48 -44.44 15.71
C ALA A 406 19.34 -45.47 15.80
N ASN A 407 18.67 -45.80 14.68
CA ASN A 407 17.69 -46.89 14.63
C ASN A 407 18.32 -48.29 14.55
N ARG A 408 19.65 -48.40 14.44
CA ARG A 408 20.36 -49.69 14.50
C ARG A 408 20.46 -50.18 15.96
N PRO A 409 20.05 -51.42 16.27
CA PRO A 409 19.75 -51.84 17.65
C PRO A 409 20.98 -51.98 18.56
N ASP A 410 22.17 -52.17 17.99
CA ASP A 410 23.41 -52.46 18.71
C ASP A 410 24.59 -51.57 18.31
N TRP A 411 24.37 -50.56 17.44
CA TRP A 411 25.45 -49.67 16.97
C TRP A 411 25.78 -48.55 17.97
N LEU A 412 24.88 -48.21 18.90
CA LEU A 412 25.08 -47.19 19.94
C LEU A 412 24.84 -47.78 21.34
N LEU A 413 25.28 -47.08 22.39
CA LEU A 413 25.05 -47.50 23.78
C LEU A 413 23.57 -47.42 24.17
N ASP A 414 22.93 -46.27 23.90
CA ASP A 414 21.51 -46.02 24.09
C ASP A 414 20.87 -45.56 22.76
N PRO A 415 20.29 -46.48 21.97
CA PRO A 415 19.65 -46.14 20.70
C PRO A 415 18.41 -45.25 20.87
N GLU A 416 17.65 -45.40 21.96
CA GLU A 416 16.37 -44.68 22.14
C GLU A 416 16.59 -43.21 22.47
N HIS A 417 17.58 -42.91 23.32
CA HIS A 417 18.03 -41.54 23.55
C HIS A 417 18.50 -40.87 22.25
N TRP A 418 19.38 -41.52 21.49
CA TRP A 418 19.93 -40.95 20.25
C TRP A 418 18.90 -40.80 19.13
N GLN A 419 17.90 -41.68 19.04
CA GLN A 419 16.73 -41.50 18.17
C GLN A 419 15.92 -40.26 18.56
N GLY A 420 15.74 -40.01 19.86
CA GLY A 420 15.10 -38.79 20.37
C GLY A 420 15.86 -37.53 19.98
N VAL A 421 17.17 -37.49 20.25
CA VAL A 421 18.03 -36.34 19.90
C VAL A 421 18.05 -36.09 18.40
N ALA A 422 18.29 -37.11 17.56
CA ALA A 422 18.32 -36.96 16.11
C ALA A 422 16.96 -36.47 15.54
N ARG A 423 15.84 -36.94 16.10
CA ARG A 423 14.49 -36.48 15.72
C ARG A 423 14.25 -35.02 16.10
N LEU A 424 14.66 -34.58 17.28
CA LEU A 424 14.54 -33.18 17.70
C LEU A 424 15.32 -32.24 16.76
N VAL A 425 16.46 -32.70 16.21
CA VAL A 425 17.21 -31.95 15.18
C VAL A 425 16.49 -31.99 13.82
N GLU A 426 15.97 -33.13 13.35
CA GLU A 426 15.18 -33.17 12.09
C GLU A 426 13.93 -32.28 12.20
N ASP A 427 13.20 -32.31 13.32
CA ASP A 427 12.00 -31.49 13.54
C ASP A 427 12.33 -29.99 13.55
N ARG A 428 13.36 -29.56 14.30
CA ARG A 428 13.79 -28.15 14.37
C ARG A 428 14.23 -27.62 13.00
N LEU A 429 14.99 -28.40 12.24
CA LEU A 429 15.36 -28.05 10.86
C LEU A 429 14.16 -28.05 9.91
N SER A 430 13.20 -28.95 10.12
CA SER A 430 11.97 -29.06 9.31
C SER A 430 11.03 -27.88 9.50
N ASP A 431 10.93 -27.35 10.72
CA ASP A 431 10.12 -26.18 11.05
C ASP A 431 10.79 -24.90 10.52
N ALA A 432 12.10 -24.75 10.71
CA ALA A 432 12.85 -23.66 10.07
C ALA A 432 12.72 -23.71 8.53
N LEU A 433 12.78 -24.89 7.92
CA LEU A 433 12.56 -25.06 6.48
C LEU A 433 11.12 -24.68 6.08
N HIS A 434 10.12 -25.06 6.87
CA HIS A 434 8.73 -24.64 6.64
C HIS A 434 8.58 -23.12 6.70
N GLU A 435 9.17 -22.44 7.69
CA GLU A 435 9.14 -20.98 7.81
C GLU A 435 9.81 -20.29 6.63
N ARG A 436 10.96 -20.80 6.15
CA ARG A 436 11.64 -20.28 4.94
C ARG A 436 10.82 -20.50 3.68
N LEU A 437 10.13 -21.64 3.53
CA LEU A 437 9.22 -21.90 2.42
C LEU A 437 7.99 -20.96 2.48
N ALA A 438 7.35 -20.84 3.64
CA ALA A 438 6.18 -20.00 3.83
C ALA A 438 6.50 -18.51 3.59
N SER A 439 7.58 -17.98 4.17
CA SER A 439 7.99 -16.58 3.97
C SER A 439 8.45 -16.26 2.54
N ARG A 440 8.99 -17.25 1.80
CA ARG A 440 9.39 -17.09 0.40
C ARG A 440 8.22 -17.24 -0.59
N PHE A 441 7.24 -18.10 -0.33
CA PHE A 441 6.21 -18.49 -1.31
C PHE A 441 4.77 -18.13 -0.94
N VAL A 442 4.52 -17.64 0.28
CA VAL A 442 3.20 -17.20 0.75
C VAL A 442 3.26 -15.77 1.30
N ASP A 443 2.65 -14.81 0.60
CA ASP A 443 2.33 -13.53 1.23
C ASP A 443 1.10 -13.70 2.12
N ARG A 444 1.34 -13.96 3.40
CA ARG A 444 0.29 -14.12 4.43
C ARG A 444 -0.63 -12.91 4.53
N ARG A 445 -0.15 -11.69 4.26
CA ARG A 445 -0.98 -10.46 4.33
C ARG A 445 -1.99 -10.45 3.19
N THR A 446 -1.50 -10.54 1.96
CA THR A 446 -2.35 -10.58 0.75
C THR A 446 -3.29 -11.79 0.76
N SER A 447 -2.83 -12.94 1.26
CA SER A 447 -3.66 -14.16 1.36
C SER A 447 -4.82 -14.02 2.34
N VAL A 448 -4.58 -13.57 3.59
CA VAL A 448 -5.63 -13.39 4.61
C VAL A 448 -6.61 -12.29 4.21
N LEU A 449 -6.10 -11.19 3.66
CA LEU A 449 -6.91 -10.07 3.18
C LEU A 449 -7.83 -10.50 2.03
N MET A 450 -7.29 -11.23 1.05
CA MET A 450 -8.10 -11.86 0.00
C MET A 450 -9.09 -12.89 0.56
N ARG A 451 -8.79 -13.59 1.65
CA ARG A 451 -9.73 -14.55 2.28
C ARG A 451 -10.93 -13.82 2.88
N ARG A 452 -10.71 -12.85 3.79
CA ARG A 452 -11.79 -12.09 4.44
C ARG A 452 -12.67 -11.33 3.45
N LEU A 453 -12.06 -10.70 2.44
CA LEU A 453 -12.77 -9.97 1.37
C LEU A 453 -13.63 -10.91 0.48
N ARG A 454 -13.37 -12.23 0.48
CA ARG A 454 -14.18 -13.26 -0.19
C ARG A 454 -15.19 -13.96 0.75
N GLU A 455 -14.98 -13.92 2.06
CA GLU A 455 -15.87 -14.50 3.08
C GLU A 455 -17.14 -13.65 3.33
N ASN A 456 -17.24 -12.44 2.75
CA ASN A 456 -18.30 -11.44 3.00
C ASN A 456 -18.47 -11.02 4.47
N ALA A 457 -17.45 -11.26 5.31
CA ALA A 457 -17.36 -10.62 6.62
C ALA A 457 -17.44 -9.09 6.44
N MET A 458 -18.15 -8.41 7.34
CA MET A 458 -18.07 -6.95 7.40
C MET A 458 -16.67 -6.60 7.89
N LEU A 459 -15.88 -6.00 7.00
CA LEU A 459 -14.56 -5.47 7.32
C LEU A 459 -14.75 -4.23 8.17
N GLU A 460 -14.21 -4.22 9.38
CA GLU A 460 -14.34 -3.08 10.28
C GLU A 460 -13.39 -1.97 9.85
N ALA A 461 -13.96 -0.79 9.61
CA ALA A 461 -13.25 0.40 9.17
C ALA A 461 -13.23 1.43 10.31
N GLU A 462 -12.10 1.55 10.98
CA GLU A 462 -11.85 2.57 11.98
C GLU A 462 -11.44 3.87 11.28
N VAL A 463 -11.93 5.00 11.78
CA VAL A 463 -11.48 6.34 11.36
C VAL A 463 -10.82 7.00 12.55
N THR A 464 -9.54 7.33 12.44
CA THR A 464 -8.79 7.97 13.52
C THR A 464 -9.25 9.41 13.76
N ALA A 465 -8.86 10.00 14.88
CA ALA A 465 -9.05 11.44 15.14
C ALA A 465 -8.29 12.36 14.16
N THR A 466 -7.33 11.84 13.39
CA THR A 466 -6.66 12.54 12.28
C THR A 466 -7.37 12.41 10.94
N GLY A 467 -8.45 11.61 10.87
CA GLY A 467 -9.19 11.31 9.64
C GLY A 467 -8.63 10.14 8.83
N ASP A 468 -7.61 9.43 9.32
CA ASP A 468 -7.04 8.27 8.64
C ASP A 468 -8.00 7.09 8.71
N VAL A 469 -8.29 6.49 7.55
CA VAL A 469 -9.17 5.31 7.43
C VAL A 469 -8.32 4.05 7.48
N LEU A 470 -8.47 3.32 8.57
CA LEU A 470 -7.87 2.01 8.80
C LEU A 470 -8.94 0.94 8.54
N VAL A 471 -8.65 -0.04 7.69
CA VAL A 471 -9.48 -1.25 7.55
C VAL A 471 -8.67 -2.42 8.10
N GLU A 472 -9.17 -3.06 9.16
CA GLU A 472 -8.46 -4.15 9.87
C GLU A 472 -7.03 -3.75 10.29
N GLY A 473 -6.82 -2.48 10.68
CA GLY A 473 -5.52 -1.91 11.03
C GLY A 473 -4.61 -1.52 9.86
N GLN A 474 -5.03 -1.69 8.60
CA GLN A 474 -4.29 -1.22 7.42
C GLN A 474 -4.81 0.13 6.92
N HIS A 475 -3.92 1.11 6.73
CA HIS A 475 -4.25 2.42 6.14
C HIS A 475 -4.69 2.26 4.67
N VAL A 476 -5.85 2.84 4.34
CA VAL A 476 -6.43 2.81 2.99
C VAL A 476 -6.54 4.23 2.39
N GLY A 477 -6.65 5.27 3.24
CA GLY A 477 -6.77 6.65 2.80
C GLY A 477 -7.14 7.61 3.92
N LEU A 478 -7.54 8.83 3.55
CA LEU A 478 -7.93 9.91 4.46
C LEU A 478 -9.38 10.33 4.18
N LEU A 479 -10.20 10.40 5.23
CA LEU A 479 -11.55 10.95 5.23
C LEU A 479 -11.52 12.40 5.75
N GLN A 480 -11.97 13.36 4.95
CA GLN A 480 -12.12 14.76 5.33
C GLN A 480 -13.56 15.22 5.10
N GLY A 481 -14.27 15.58 6.17
CA GLY A 481 -15.68 15.90 6.17
C GLY A 481 -16.51 14.68 5.72
N PHE A 482 -16.91 14.73 4.45
CA PHE A 482 -17.68 13.71 3.74
C PHE A 482 -16.98 13.21 2.46
N ARG A 483 -15.67 13.43 2.35
CA ARG A 483 -14.86 13.13 1.17
C ARG A 483 -13.74 12.14 1.49
N PHE A 484 -13.67 11.03 0.76
CA PHE A 484 -12.64 10.00 0.95
C PHE A 484 -11.54 10.10 -0.12
N THR A 485 -10.28 10.13 0.31
CA THR A 485 -9.10 10.19 -0.57
C THR A 485 -8.20 8.99 -0.28
N ALA A 486 -8.23 7.97 -1.13
CA ALA A 486 -7.38 6.78 -1.01
C ALA A 486 -5.88 7.12 -1.14
N ASP A 487 -4.99 6.38 -0.46
CA ASP A 487 -3.54 6.59 -0.55
C ASP A 487 -3.01 6.25 -1.96
N PRO A 488 -2.41 7.21 -2.70
CA PRO A 488 -1.82 6.94 -4.01
C PRO A 488 -0.63 5.95 -3.99
N LYS A 489 -0.04 5.63 -2.83
CA LYS A 489 0.99 4.60 -2.70
C LYS A 489 0.42 3.18 -2.79
N ALA A 490 -0.88 2.98 -2.54
CA ALA A 490 -1.57 1.70 -2.70
C ALA A 490 -1.84 1.40 -4.19
N GLY A 491 -0.78 1.23 -4.98
CA GLY A 491 -0.87 1.00 -6.42
C GLY A 491 -1.12 -0.46 -6.80
N GLY A 492 -2.38 -0.86 -7.06
CA GLY A 492 -2.66 -2.21 -7.57
C GLY A 492 -4.13 -2.51 -7.90
N PRO A 493 -4.43 -3.68 -8.51
CA PRO A 493 -5.80 -4.16 -8.66
C PRO A 493 -6.46 -4.48 -7.31
N GLU A 494 -5.66 -4.89 -6.32
CA GLU A 494 -6.09 -5.23 -4.96
C GLU A 494 -6.50 -3.97 -4.19
N ALA A 495 -5.81 -2.85 -4.38
CA ALA A 495 -6.20 -1.56 -3.82
C ALA A 495 -7.56 -1.08 -4.32
N LYS A 496 -8.00 -1.46 -5.53
CA LYS A 496 -9.38 -1.18 -5.98
C LYS A 496 -10.43 -1.99 -5.22
N ALA A 497 -10.11 -3.22 -4.81
CA ALA A 497 -10.98 -4.03 -3.96
C ALA A 497 -11.02 -3.49 -2.53
N LEU A 498 -9.87 -3.09 -1.97
CA LEU A 498 -9.77 -2.43 -0.67
C LEU A 498 -10.53 -1.10 -0.62
N ASN A 499 -10.35 -0.23 -1.61
CA ASN A 499 -11.08 1.04 -1.69
C ASN A 499 -12.60 0.82 -1.79
N ALA A 500 -13.05 -0.18 -2.56
CA ALA A 500 -14.47 -0.54 -2.65
C ALA A 500 -15.03 -1.11 -1.34
N ALA A 501 -14.22 -1.88 -0.59
CA ALA A 501 -14.60 -2.37 0.74
C ALA A 501 -14.66 -1.24 1.78
N ALA A 502 -13.64 -0.37 1.82
CA ALA A 502 -13.58 0.81 2.68
C ALA A 502 -14.78 1.74 2.44
N LEU A 503 -15.10 2.07 1.19
CA LEU A 503 -16.27 2.88 0.84
C LEU A 503 -17.61 2.26 1.29
N LYS A 504 -17.71 0.92 1.35
CA LYS A 504 -18.90 0.22 1.84
C LYS A 504 -18.99 0.27 3.38
N ALA A 505 -17.87 0.15 4.09
CA ALA A 505 -17.82 0.23 5.55
C ALA A 505 -18.02 1.68 6.06
N LEU A 506 -17.40 2.65 5.40
CA LEU A 506 -17.51 4.09 5.71
C LEU A 506 -18.94 4.64 5.62
N ALA A 507 -19.87 3.96 4.93
CA ALA A 507 -21.25 4.42 4.76
C ALA A 507 -21.96 4.69 6.11
N GLY A 508 -21.72 3.86 7.13
CA GLY A 508 -22.31 4.05 8.47
C GLY A 508 -21.74 5.27 9.21
N GLU A 509 -20.42 5.46 9.20
CA GLU A 509 -19.77 6.63 9.81
C GLU A 509 -20.11 7.92 9.06
N LEU A 510 -20.30 7.88 7.73
CA LEU A 510 -20.80 9.02 6.95
C LEU A 510 -22.22 9.43 7.37
N GLU A 511 -23.11 8.48 7.67
CA GLU A 511 -24.47 8.74 8.17
C GLU A 511 -24.47 9.24 9.63
N ALA A 512 -23.57 8.71 10.48
CA ALA A 512 -23.34 9.21 11.83
C ALA A 512 -22.73 10.63 11.84
N ARG A 513 -21.82 10.95 10.91
CA ARG A 513 -21.29 12.31 10.68
C ARG A 513 -22.37 13.26 10.17
N ALA A 514 -23.22 12.82 9.24
CA ALA A 514 -24.35 13.61 8.73
C ALA A 514 -25.31 13.99 9.85
N SER A 515 -25.69 13.01 10.69
CA SER A 515 -26.56 13.23 11.85
C SER A 515 -25.97 14.23 12.85
N ARG A 516 -24.65 14.13 13.13
CA ARG A 516 -23.92 15.10 13.97
C ARG A 516 -23.91 16.52 13.37
N VAL A 517 -23.73 16.67 12.06
CA VAL A 517 -23.77 17.97 11.37
C VAL A 517 -25.18 18.59 11.43
N VAL A 518 -26.24 17.82 11.26
CA VAL A 518 -27.62 18.31 11.33
C VAL A 518 -27.97 18.83 12.74
N LEU A 519 -27.48 18.16 13.79
CA LEU A 519 -27.73 18.51 15.20
C LEU A 519 -26.77 19.58 15.77
N ALA A 520 -25.69 19.92 15.07
CA ALA A 520 -24.68 20.86 15.57
C ALA A 520 -25.20 22.30 15.71
N GLY A 521 -24.68 23.04 16.69
CA GLY A 521 -24.96 24.48 16.90
C GLY A 521 -24.38 25.38 15.81
N ASP A 522 -24.86 26.63 15.72
CA ASP A 522 -24.39 27.63 14.73
C ASP A 522 -22.93 28.07 14.96
N ASP A 523 -22.41 27.82 16.14
CA ASP A 523 -21.05 28.02 16.64
C ASP A 523 -20.07 26.92 16.23
N ALA A 524 -20.56 25.72 15.88
CA ALA A 524 -19.72 24.61 15.39
C ALA A 524 -19.27 24.79 13.91
N PHE A 525 -19.75 25.84 13.23
CA PHE A 525 -19.51 26.13 11.82
C PHE A 525 -18.75 27.44 11.64
N VAL A 526 -17.74 27.42 10.77
CA VAL A 526 -16.91 28.59 10.43
C VAL A 526 -16.80 28.73 8.91
N LEU A 527 -17.00 29.95 8.39
CA LEU A 527 -16.69 30.28 6.99
C LEU A 527 -15.26 30.81 6.93
N SER A 528 -14.36 30.03 6.33
CA SER A 528 -12.98 30.41 6.06
C SER A 528 -12.89 31.38 4.87
N HIS A 529 -11.82 32.17 4.79
CA HIS A 529 -11.61 33.17 3.73
C HIS A 529 -11.48 32.55 2.32
N ASP A 530 -10.94 31.32 2.26
CA ASP A 530 -10.91 30.41 1.10
C ASP A 530 -12.31 30.04 0.52
N GLY A 531 -13.40 30.45 1.17
CA GLY A 531 -14.77 30.17 0.76
C GLY A 531 -15.26 28.77 1.17
N LEU A 532 -14.53 28.06 2.03
CA LEU A 532 -14.97 26.79 2.61
C LEU A 532 -15.75 27.01 3.91
N VAL A 533 -16.87 26.29 4.05
CA VAL A 533 -17.55 26.10 5.32
C VAL A 533 -16.93 24.88 6.00
N ARG A 534 -16.42 25.09 7.22
CA ARG A 534 -15.80 24.07 8.06
C ARG A 534 -16.69 23.75 9.25
N TRP A 535 -16.80 22.48 9.59
CA TRP A 535 -17.45 21.95 10.78
C TRP A 535 -16.39 21.29 11.65
N ILE A 536 -16.16 21.82 12.86
CA ILE A 536 -15.08 21.37 13.77
C ILE A 536 -13.71 21.32 13.04
N GLY A 537 -13.46 22.26 12.14
CA GLY A 537 -12.24 22.35 11.30
C GLY A 537 -12.28 21.58 9.97
N GLU A 538 -13.05 20.48 9.87
CA GLU A 538 -13.19 19.68 8.65
C GLU A 538 -14.04 20.40 7.58
N PRO A 539 -13.61 20.46 6.31
CA PRO A 539 -14.35 21.16 5.25
C PRO A 539 -15.56 20.34 4.76
N VAL A 540 -16.77 20.93 4.82
CA VAL A 540 -18.03 20.24 4.47
C VAL A 540 -18.77 20.84 3.27
N ALA A 541 -18.56 22.12 2.95
CA ALA A 541 -19.15 22.78 1.79
C ALA A 541 -18.27 23.92 1.26
N ARG A 542 -18.50 24.34 0.01
CA ARG A 542 -17.91 25.53 -0.60
C ARG A 542 -18.98 26.56 -0.97
N LEU A 543 -18.68 27.83 -0.76
CA LEU A 543 -19.52 28.97 -1.13
C LEU A 543 -19.50 29.18 -2.66
N THR A 544 -20.66 29.49 -3.24
CA THR A 544 -20.85 29.66 -4.70
C THR A 544 -21.75 30.86 -4.99
N ALA A 545 -21.55 31.50 -6.14
CA ALA A 545 -22.28 32.72 -6.49
C ALA A 545 -23.79 32.46 -6.63
N GLY A 546 -24.58 33.19 -5.84
CA GLY A 546 -26.04 33.27 -6.01
C GLY A 546 -26.45 34.42 -6.93
N GLU A 547 -27.75 34.66 -7.01
CA GLU A 547 -28.32 35.69 -7.90
C GLU A 547 -28.11 37.11 -7.33
N LYS A 548 -28.33 37.29 -6.02
CA LYS A 548 -27.92 38.48 -5.27
C LYS A 548 -26.58 38.28 -4.56
N VAL A 549 -25.91 39.39 -4.21
CA VAL A 549 -24.67 39.35 -3.41
C VAL A 549 -24.93 38.83 -1.99
N LEU A 550 -26.10 39.16 -1.43
CA LEU A 550 -26.51 38.79 -0.07
C LEU A 550 -27.22 37.43 0.02
N GLU A 551 -27.34 36.71 -1.11
CA GLU A 551 -28.00 35.40 -1.21
C GLU A 551 -27.05 34.37 -1.86
N PRO A 552 -25.84 34.13 -1.31
CA PRO A 552 -24.91 33.12 -1.81
C PRO A 552 -25.49 31.71 -1.70
N ARG A 553 -25.06 30.80 -2.59
CA ARG A 553 -25.44 29.39 -2.58
C ARG A 553 -24.31 28.53 -2.02
N LEU A 554 -24.64 27.42 -1.38
CA LEU A 554 -23.66 26.41 -0.97
C LEU A 554 -23.58 25.28 -1.99
N ARG A 555 -22.40 24.67 -2.09
CA ARG A 555 -22.18 23.38 -2.75
C ARG A 555 -21.52 22.43 -1.77
N LEU A 556 -22.22 21.37 -1.38
CA LEU A 556 -21.70 20.32 -0.50
C LEU A 556 -20.45 19.65 -1.10
N MET A 557 -19.49 19.34 -0.25
CA MET A 557 -18.25 18.63 -0.59
C MET A 557 -18.36 17.17 -0.13
N VAL A 558 -19.13 16.40 -0.89
CA VAL A 558 -19.59 15.04 -0.58
C VAL A 558 -19.42 14.17 -1.83
N ASP A 559 -18.81 13.00 -1.69
CA ASP A 559 -18.72 11.99 -2.77
C ASP A 559 -20.07 11.23 -2.93
N ASP A 560 -20.28 10.52 -4.04
CA ASP A 560 -21.58 9.92 -4.44
C ASP A 560 -22.11 8.77 -3.54
N HIS A 561 -21.57 8.59 -2.34
CA HIS A 561 -21.89 7.50 -1.41
C HIS A 561 -22.77 7.91 -0.21
N LEU A 562 -23.07 9.20 -0.03
CA LEU A 562 -23.97 9.66 1.04
C LEU A 562 -25.46 9.51 0.64
N PRO A 563 -26.35 8.99 1.52
CA PRO A 563 -27.78 8.91 1.25
C PRO A 563 -28.41 10.27 0.90
N ALA A 564 -29.31 10.28 -0.09
CA ALA A 564 -29.93 11.50 -0.61
C ALA A 564 -30.67 12.32 0.47
N GLN A 565 -31.34 11.65 1.41
CA GLN A 565 -32.04 12.28 2.54
C GLN A 565 -31.06 12.97 3.50
N ALA A 566 -29.96 12.32 3.87
CA ALA A 566 -28.91 12.89 4.72
C ALA A 566 -28.25 14.10 4.05
N ARG A 567 -28.01 14.01 2.72
CA ARG A 567 -27.50 15.13 1.91
C ARG A 567 -28.43 16.34 1.95
N GLU A 568 -29.73 16.15 1.74
CA GLU A 568 -30.73 17.23 1.79
C GLU A 568 -30.84 17.87 3.19
N GLN A 569 -30.75 17.08 4.25
CA GLN A 569 -30.76 17.60 5.63
C GLN A 569 -29.52 18.47 5.92
N ILE A 570 -28.31 18.05 5.50
CA ILE A 570 -27.09 18.87 5.62
C ILE A 570 -27.22 20.16 4.79
N GLU A 571 -27.70 20.07 3.54
CA GLU A 571 -27.83 21.23 2.65
C GLU A 571 -28.78 22.28 3.23
N ASN A 572 -29.91 21.84 3.81
CA ASN A 572 -30.84 22.70 4.54
C ASN A 572 -30.21 23.30 5.81
N ARG A 573 -29.52 22.49 6.65
CA ARG A 573 -28.89 22.96 7.90
C ARG A 573 -27.84 24.05 7.64
N LEU A 574 -26.95 23.82 6.67
CA LEU A 574 -25.89 24.76 6.33
C LEU A 574 -26.44 26.02 5.61
N SER A 575 -27.51 25.88 4.81
CA SER A 575 -28.15 27.03 4.17
C SER A 575 -28.88 27.92 5.18
N ALA A 576 -29.52 27.34 6.19
CA ALA A 576 -30.11 28.07 7.31
C ALA A 576 -29.03 28.82 8.12
N TRP A 577 -27.92 28.14 8.45
CA TRP A 577 -26.75 28.75 9.11
C TRP A 577 -26.19 29.92 8.30
N LEU A 578 -25.92 29.74 7.01
CA LEU A 578 -25.36 30.77 6.14
C LEU A 578 -26.29 31.99 6.05
N LYS A 579 -27.61 31.77 5.96
CA LYS A 579 -28.60 32.85 5.99
C LYS A 579 -28.56 33.62 7.32
N HIS A 580 -28.49 32.91 8.45
CA HIS A 580 -28.34 33.55 9.77
C HIS A 580 -27.02 34.35 9.85
N HIS A 581 -25.90 33.76 9.42
CA HIS A 581 -24.58 34.40 9.43
C HIS A 581 -24.54 35.68 8.58
N VAL A 582 -25.11 35.65 7.36
CA VAL A 582 -25.22 36.83 6.48
C VAL A 582 -26.11 37.90 7.11
N THR A 583 -27.29 37.55 7.65
CA THR A 583 -28.16 38.54 8.33
C THR A 583 -27.51 39.10 9.61
N LYS A 584 -26.75 38.30 10.37
CA LYS A 584 -26.02 38.72 11.58
C LYS A 584 -24.93 39.76 11.33
N LEU A 585 -24.22 39.66 10.19
CA LEU A 585 -23.12 40.59 9.84
C LEU A 585 -23.52 41.69 8.84
N LEU A 586 -24.43 41.39 7.91
CA LEU A 586 -24.83 42.26 6.79
C LEU A 586 -26.33 42.63 6.79
N GLY A 587 -27.08 42.32 7.84
CA GLY A 587 -28.48 42.74 8.02
C GLY A 587 -28.76 44.22 7.72
N PRO A 588 -27.89 45.19 8.07
CA PRO A 588 -28.06 46.58 7.67
C PRO A 588 -28.06 46.83 6.15
N LEU A 589 -27.47 45.95 5.32
CA LEU A 589 -27.63 46.00 3.86
C LEU A 589 -29.01 45.50 3.41
N GLN A 590 -29.55 44.46 4.06
CA GLN A 590 -30.90 43.94 3.77
C GLN A 590 -31.97 45.00 4.10
N ILE A 591 -31.78 45.74 5.19
CA ILE A 591 -32.62 46.89 5.57
C ILE A 591 -32.53 48.02 4.51
N LEU A 592 -31.35 48.26 3.92
CA LEU A 592 -31.15 49.26 2.87
C LEU A 592 -31.62 48.82 1.46
N GLU A 593 -31.63 47.52 1.17
CA GLU A 593 -32.20 46.97 -0.08
C GLU A 593 -33.73 47.15 -0.09
N ASN A 594 -34.38 46.87 1.05
CA ASN A 594 -35.82 47.03 1.19
C ASN A 594 -36.23 48.51 1.33
N ALA A 595 -35.58 49.25 2.26
CA ALA A 595 -35.73 50.69 2.49
C ALA A 595 -37.18 51.20 2.57
N GLU A 596 -38.05 50.48 3.30
CA GLU A 596 -39.50 50.74 3.39
C GLU A 596 -39.85 52.11 3.99
N SER A 597 -39.00 52.65 4.88
CA SER A 597 -39.16 53.98 5.49
C SER A 597 -38.66 55.14 4.62
N ALA A 598 -38.19 54.89 3.40
CA ALA A 598 -37.68 55.91 2.49
C ALA A 598 -38.53 56.00 1.21
N ALA A 599 -38.86 57.23 0.80
CA ALA A 599 -39.60 57.52 -0.43
C ALA A 599 -38.72 58.19 -1.49
N GLY A 600 -39.10 58.04 -2.76
CA GLY A 600 -38.47 58.74 -3.90
C GLY A 600 -36.95 58.62 -3.95
N ILE A 601 -36.27 59.76 -4.06
CA ILE A 601 -34.81 59.87 -4.19
C ILE A 601 -34.08 59.22 -2.99
N ALA A 602 -34.63 59.33 -1.78
CA ALA A 602 -34.04 58.71 -0.59
C ALA A 602 -33.99 57.18 -0.72
N ARG A 603 -35.03 56.54 -1.29
CA ARG A 603 -35.04 55.10 -1.54
C ARG A 603 -34.03 54.69 -2.61
N GLY A 604 -33.88 55.50 -3.66
CA GLY A 604 -32.86 55.30 -4.70
C GLY A 604 -31.43 55.34 -4.14
N ILE A 605 -31.13 56.30 -3.26
CA ILE A 605 -29.83 56.42 -2.60
C ILE A 605 -29.60 55.25 -1.61
N ALA A 606 -30.62 54.81 -0.87
CA ALA A 606 -30.53 53.65 0.01
C ALA A 606 -30.20 52.36 -0.77
N TYR A 607 -30.94 52.09 -1.86
CA TYR A 607 -30.72 50.94 -2.74
C TYR A 607 -29.32 50.97 -3.39
N GLN A 608 -28.90 52.11 -3.96
CA GLN A 608 -27.52 52.29 -4.47
C GLN A 608 -26.45 52.06 -3.39
N THR A 609 -26.74 52.38 -2.13
CA THR A 609 -25.83 52.14 -1.00
C THR A 609 -25.79 50.66 -0.61
N ALA A 610 -26.91 49.93 -0.74
CA ALA A 610 -26.96 48.48 -0.58
C ALA A 610 -26.16 47.74 -1.67
N GLU A 611 -26.36 48.09 -2.95
CA GLU A 611 -25.58 47.53 -4.07
C GLU A 611 -24.08 47.84 -3.96
N ALA A 612 -23.72 49.02 -3.44
CA ALA A 612 -22.34 49.39 -3.14
C ALA A 612 -21.80 48.79 -1.82
N LEU A 613 -22.48 47.79 -1.24
CA LEU A 613 -22.11 47.09 -0.01
C LEU A 613 -21.82 48.02 1.17
N GLY A 614 -22.62 49.08 1.31
CA GLY A 614 -22.57 50.03 2.42
C GLY A 614 -21.50 51.13 2.29
N VAL A 615 -20.86 51.26 1.12
CA VAL A 615 -19.85 52.30 0.83
C VAL A 615 -20.09 52.87 -0.58
N LEU A 616 -20.88 53.93 -0.68
CA LEU A 616 -21.23 54.59 -1.94
C LEU A 616 -20.42 55.88 -2.12
N GLU A 617 -19.82 56.08 -3.30
CA GLU A 617 -19.06 57.29 -3.62
C GLU A 617 -20.01 58.49 -3.82
N ARG A 618 -19.87 59.54 -3.01
CA ARG A 618 -20.77 60.72 -3.01
C ARG A 618 -20.81 61.42 -4.37
N ALA A 619 -19.75 61.32 -5.16
CA ALA A 619 -19.67 61.87 -6.51
C ALA A 619 -20.68 61.23 -7.50
N LYS A 620 -21.12 59.98 -7.28
CA LYS A 620 -22.11 59.31 -8.15
C LYS A 620 -23.52 59.84 -7.95
N VAL A 621 -23.86 60.16 -6.70
CA VAL A 621 -25.19 60.65 -6.28
C VAL A 621 -25.19 62.16 -6.04
N ALA A 622 -24.31 62.91 -6.69
CA ALA A 622 -24.06 64.32 -6.35
C ALA A 622 -25.28 65.24 -6.59
N GLU A 623 -25.97 65.08 -7.72
CA GLU A 623 -27.18 65.85 -8.04
C GLU A 623 -28.40 65.34 -7.26
N GLU A 624 -28.49 64.03 -7.00
CA GLU A 624 -29.52 63.42 -6.13
C GLU A 624 -29.41 63.95 -4.70
N MET A 625 -28.21 64.00 -4.13
CA MET A 625 -27.92 64.56 -2.79
C MET A 625 -28.18 66.07 -2.68
N LYS A 626 -28.17 66.78 -3.81
CA LYS A 626 -28.40 68.22 -3.91
C LYS A 626 -29.88 68.57 -4.04
N THR A 627 -30.67 67.70 -4.68
CA THR A 627 -32.15 67.80 -4.75
C THR A 627 -32.85 67.15 -3.56
N LEU A 628 -32.22 66.20 -2.87
CA LEU A 628 -32.72 65.55 -1.67
C LEU A 628 -33.03 66.57 -0.56
N ASP A 629 -34.25 66.52 -0.05
CA ASP A 629 -34.80 67.37 1.01
C ASP A 629 -34.32 66.97 2.42
N GLN A 630 -34.83 67.66 3.45
CA GLN A 630 -34.43 67.40 4.84
C GLN A 630 -35.07 66.13 5.42
N GLU A 631 -36.25 65.73 4.94
CA GLU A 631 -36.97 64.54 5.39
C GLU A 631 -36.33 63.26 4.83
N GLY A 632 -36.02 63.19 3.54
CA GLY A 632 -35.24 62.11 2.94
C GLY A 632 -33.83 61.98 3.54
N ARG A 633 -33.20 63.10 3.93
CA ARG A 633 -31.96 63.08 4.72
C ARG A 633 -32.16 62.56 6.15
N ALA A 634 -33.34 62.68 6.75
CA ALA A 634 -33.64 62.11 8.05
C ALA A 634 -33.85 60.58 7.94
N ALA A 635 -34.65 60.13 6.97
CA ALA A 635 -34.88 58.71 6.69
C ALA A 635 -33.56 57.95 6.41
N LEU A 636 -32.66 58.51 5.58
CA LEU A 636 -31.34 57.90 5.32
C LEU A 636 -30.47 57.79 6.59
N ARG A 637 -30.57 58.72 7.55
CA ARG A 637 -29.85 58.62 8.84
C ARG A 637 -30.47 57.57 9.77
N GLN A 638 -31.80 57.41 9.76
CA GLN A 638 -32.49 56.34 10.48
C GLN A 638 -32.10 54.97 9.93
N LEU A 639 -31.92 54.85 8.61
CA LEU A 639 -31.35 53.68 7.92
C LEU A 639 -29.82 53.53 8.12
N GLY A 640 -29.21 54.29 9.03
CA GLY A 640 -27.81 54.14 9.46
C GLY A 640 -26.74 54.77 8.56
N ILE A 641 -27.13 55.47 7.48
CA ILE A 641 -26.17 56.10 6.56
C ILE A 641 -25.61 57.40 7.16
N ARG A 642 -24.28 57.54 7.12
CA ARG A 642 -23.54 58.78 7.39
C ARG A 642 -23.12 59.44 6.07
N PHE A 643 -23.28 60.76 6.02
CA PHE A 643 -22.90 61.59 4.88
C PHE A 643 -21.48 62.15 5.09
N GLY A 644 -20.47 61.51 4.51
CA GLY A 644 -19.10 62.02 4.48
C GLY A 644 -18.89 63.13 3.45
N ALA A 645 -17.66 63.66 3.40
CA ALA A 645 -17.18 64.49 2.31
C ALA A 645 -17.07 63.71 0.99
N PHE A 646 -16.57 62.47 1.03
CA PHE A 646 -16.28 61.68 -0.17
C PHE A 646 -17.21 60.48 -0.38
N HIS A 647 -17.76 59.89 0.69
CA HIS A 647 -18.65 58.71 0.63
C HIS A 647 -19.91 58.88 1.47
N LEU A 648 -20.98 58.19 1.06
CA LEU A 648 -22.08 57.78 1.93
C LEU A 648 -21.75 56.39 2.45
N TYR A 649 -21.77 56.18 3.76
CA TYR A 649 -21.35 54.91 4.35
C TYR A 649 -22.14 54.53 5.61
N VAL A 650 -22.18 53.24 5.93
CA VAL A 650 -22.83 52.72 7.15
C VAL A 650 -21.76 52.31 8.18
N PRO A 651 -21.58 53.04 9.30
CA PRO A 651 -20.50 52.75 10.26
C PRO A 651 -20.54 51.34 10.84
N ALA A 652 -21.73 50.79 11.10
CA ALA A 652 -21.90 49.43 11.64
C ALA A 652 -21.30 48.35 10.71
N LEU A 653 -21.33 48.60 9.40
CA LEU A 653 -20.82 47.68 8.39
C LEU A 653 -19.33 47.86 8.09
N LEU A 654 -18.66 48.91 8.58
CA LEU A 654 -17.21 49.09 8.47
C LEU A 654 -16.41 48.33 9.54
N LYS A 655 -17.09 47.57 10.42
CA LYS A 655 -16.44 46.65 11.36
C LYS A 655 -15.71 45.52 10.60
N PRO A 656 -14.64 44.92 11.18
CA PRO A 656 -13.84 43.88 10.56
C PRO A 656 -14.62 42.71 9.95
N ALA A 657 -15.45 42.00 10.73
CA ALA A 657 -16.17 40.82 10.24
C ALA A 657 -17.19 41.11 9.13
N PRO A 658 -18.05 42.16 9.22
CA PRO A 658 -18.88 42.59 8.08
C PRO A 658 -18.08 42.97 6.83
N ARG A 659 -16.89 43.57 6.95
CA ARG A 659 -16.03 43.88 5.79
C ARG A 659 -15.41 42.66 5.14
N ALA A 660 -14.94 41.68 5.93
CA ALA A 660 -14.40 40.43 5.40
C ALA A 660 -15.48 39.67 4.60
N LEU A 661 -16.69 39.51 5.15
CA LEU A 661 -17.79 38.86 4.45
C LEU A 661 -18.25 39.65 3.20
N ALA A 662 -18.32 40.98 3.28
CA ALA A 662 -18.67 41.82 2.12
C ALA A 662 -17.63 41.71 0.98
N ALA A 663 -16.33 41.66 1.30
CA ALA A 663 -15.27 41.46 0.33
C ALA A 663 -15.34 40.08 -0.34
N GLN A 664 -15.54 39.02 0.46
CA GLN A 664 -15.67 37.65 -0.02
C GLN A 664 -16.87 37.46 -0.96
N LEU A 665 -18.06 37.96 -0.57
CA LEU A 665 -19.27 37.93 -1.40
C LEU A 665 -19.14 38.78 -2.68
N TRP A 666 -18.39 39.90 -2.63
CA TRP A 666 -18.09 40.69 -3.81
C TRP A 666 -17.21 39.92 -4.80
N ALA A 667 -16.10 39.32 -4.33
CA ALA A 667 -15.19 38.54 -5.17
C ALA A 667 -15.89 37.32 -5.80
N LEU A 668 -16.75 36.66 -5.03
CA LEU A 668 -17.58 35.54 -5.46
C LEU A 668 -18.51 35.93 -6.62
N LYS A 669 -19.25 37.04 -6.53
CA LYS A 669 -20.14 37.50 -7.63
C LYS A 669 -19.38 37.98 -8.87
N HIS A 670 -18.18 38.53 -8.71
CA HIS A 670 -17.36 39.02 -9.83
C HIS A 670 -16.47 37.94 -10.45
N GLY A 671 -16.66 36.66 -10.08
CA GLY A 671 -16.08 35.51 -10.77
C GLY A 671 -14.60 35.30 -10.54
N ASN A 672 -14.03 35.85 -9.46
CA ASN A 672 -12.61 35.70 -9.14
C ASN A 672 -12.42 35.32 -7.64
N PRO A 673 -12.87 34.12 -7.21
CA PRO A 673 -12.69 33.64 -5.84
C PRO A 673 -11.23 33.25 -5.54
N GLU A 674 -10.47 32.85 -6.57
CA GLU A 674 -9.03 32.55 -6.49
C GLU A 674 -8.19 33.79 -6.89
N ALA A 675 -8.73 35.01 -6.68
CA ALA A 675 -8.03 36.25 -6.93
C ALA A 675 -6.82 36.38 -6.00
N ALA A 676 -5.62 36.54 -6.60
CA ALA A 676 -4.42 36.90 -5.85
C ALA A 676 -4.68 38.14 -4.98
N GLY A 677 -4.54 37.97 -3.66
CA GLY A 677 -4.80 39.01 -2.67
C GLY A 677 -6.22 39.07 -2.06
N LEU A 678 -7.12 38.12 -2.33
CA LEU A 678 -8.40 38.04 -1.60
C LEU A 678 -8.20 37.72 -0.11
N ASP A 679 -7.38 36.71 0.19
CA ASP A 679 -7.01 36.37 1.57
C ASP A 679 -6.21 37.51 2.22
N ASP A 680 -5.24 38.10 1.51
CA ASP A 680 -4.47 39.25 1.99
C ASP A 680 -5.38 40.43 2.38
N ILE A 681 -6.33 40.80 1.52
CA ILE A 681 -7.26 41.90 1.83
C ILE A 681 -8.25 41.52 2.93
N SER A 682 -8.70 40.27 3.00
CA SER A 682 -9.59 39.79 4.08
C SER A 682 -8.88 39.84 5.43
N HIS A 683 -7.60 39.44 5.47
CA HIS A 683 -6.74 39.49 6.64
C HIS A 683 -6.31 40.93 6.99
N LEU A 684 -6.05 41.79 6.00
CA LEU A 684 -5.75 43.21 6.25
C LEU A 684 -6.99 43.97 6.75
N ALA A 685 -8.18 43.66 6.25
CA ALA A 685 -9.44 44.19 6.76
C ALA A 685 -9.79 43.64 8.15
N SER A 686 -9.45 42.38 8.45
CA SER A 686 -9.63 41.83 9.80
C SER A 686 -8.66 42.45 10.82
N SER A 687 -7.42 42.75 10.41
CA SER A 687 -6.39 43.41 11.23
C SER A 687 -6.70 44.87 11.65
N GLY A 688 -7.77 45.47 11.11
CA GLY A 688 -8.23 46.81 11.51
C GLY A 688 -7.33 47.99 11.08
N ARG A 689 -6.25 47.75 10.31
CA ARG A 689 -5.29 48.77 9.86
C ARG A 689 -5.97 49.97 9.17
N THR A 690 -5.48 51.18 9.44
CA THR A 690 -6.04 52.46 8.93
C THR A 690 -5.66 52.73 7.47
N SER A 691 -4.41 52.44 7.08
CA SER A 691 -3.97 52.41 5.70
C SER A 691 -2.86 51.37 5.46
N PHE A 692 -2.68 50.95 4.21
CA PHE A 692 -1.61 50.05 3.76
C PHE A 692 -1.30 50.28 2.26
N PRO A 693 -0.16 49.83 1.72
CA PRO A 693 0.14 49.96 0.29
C PRO A 693 -0.91 49.27 -0.61
N ALA A 694 -1.30 49.89 -1.72
CA ALA A 694 -2.28 49.34 -2.64
C ALA A 694 -1.59 48.51 -3.74
N ASN A 695 -1.98 47.24 -3.89
CA ASN A 695 -1.59 46.46 -5.06
C ASN A 695 -2.43 46.92 -6.28
N LYS A 696 -1.75 47.16 -7.40
CA LYS A 696 -2.32 47.61 -8.67
C LYS A 696 -3.00 46.47 -9.45
N ASP A 697 -2.65 45.22 -9.18
CA ASP A 697 -3.28 44.04 -9.78
C ASP A 697 -4.70 43.79 -9.26
N ILE A 698 -5.00 44.30 -8.05
CA ILE A 698 -6.27 44.06 -7.38
C ILE A 698 -7.33 45.09 -7.83
N PRO A 699 -8.53 44.65 -8.27
CA PRO A 699 -9.60 45.56 -8.65
C PRO A 699 -10.00 46.54 -7.54
N LYS A 700 -10.08 47.83 -7.86
CA LYS A 700 -10.54 48.90 -6.95
C LYS A 700 -11.94 48.66 -6.35
N GLY A 701 -12.74 47.77 -6.95
CA GLY A 701 -14.00 47.29 -6.41
C GLY A 701 -13.86 46.43 -5.15
N LEU A 702 -12.86 45.54 -5.10
CA LEU A 702 -12.59 44.68 -3.94
C LEU A 702 -12.14 45.51 -2.73
N TYR A 703 -11.26 46.49 -2.95
CA TYR A 703 -10.89 47.47 -1.91
C TYR A 703 -12.13 48.18 -1.34
N ARG A 704 -13.05 48.66 -2.19
CA ARG A 704 -14.29 49.32 -1.74
C ARG A 704 -15.19 48.37 -0.96
N ALA A 705 -15.34 47.12 -1.40
CA ALA A 705 -16.07 46.08 -0.69
C ALA A 705 -15.46 45.79 0.71
N ALA A 706 -14.13 45.77 0.81
CA ALA A 706 -13.39 45.66 2.08
C ALA A 706 -13.41 46.94 2.95
N GLY A 707 -14.00 48.04 2.48
CA GLY A 707 -14.12 49.30 3.25
C GLY A 707 -12.96 50.28 3.08
N TYR A 708 -12.13 50.10 2.06
CA TYR A 708 -10.97 50.93 1.74
C TYR A 708 -11.14 51.64 0.40
N ARG A 709 -10.56 52.83 0.25
CA ARG A 709 -10.39 53.51 -1.03
C ARG A 709 -8.92 53.58 -1.39
N VAL A 710 -8.61 53.29 -2.65
CA VAL A 710 -7.26 53.49 -3.21
C VAL A 710 -7.03 54.98 -3.46
N CYS A 711 -6.00 55.51 -2.80
CA CYS A 711 -5.63 56.91 -2.70
C CYS A 711 -4.13 57.03 -3.02
N GLY A 712 -3.81 57.18 -4.31
CA GLY A 712 -2.44 57.09 -4.80
C GLY A 712 -1.90 55.67 -4.69
N GLU A 713 -0.76 55.51 -4.04
CA GLU A 713 -0.07 54.23 -3.81
C GLU A 713 -0.56 53.48 -2.55
N ARG A 714 -1.55 54.03 -1.81
CA ARG A 714 -2.09 53.41 -0.58
C ARG A 714 -3.59 53.15 -0.66
N ALA A 715 -4.06 52.11 0.02
CA ALA A 715 -5.45 51.90 0.38
C ALA A 715 -5.70 52.48 1.78
N VAL A 716 -6.73 53.31 1.95
CA VAL A 716 -7.09 53.98 3.22
C VAL A 716 -8.53 53.68 3.58
N ARG A 717 -8.80 53.38 4.86
CA ARG A 717 -10.13 52.99 5.34
C ARG A 717 -11.11 54.18 5.24
N VAL A 718 -12.37 53.93 4.88
CA VAL A 718 -13.31 55.00 4.52
C VAL A 718 -13.64 55.93 5.69
N ASP A 719 -13.86 55.41 6.90
CA ASP A 719 -14.09 56.23 8.11
C ASP A 719 -12.86 57.07 8.52
N ILE A 720 -11.66 56.65 8.13
CA ILE A 720 -10.40 57.38 8.34
C ILE A 720 -10.33 58.55 7.36
N LEU A 721 -10.68 58.33 6.08
CA LEU A 721 -10.76 59.38 5.07
C LEU A 721 -11.82 60.44 5.39
N GLU A 722 -13.00 60.04 5.88
CA GLU A 722 -14.03 61.01 6.26
C GLU A 722 -13.66 61.78 7.53
N ARG A 723 -13.04 61.14 8.53
CA ARG A 723 -12.49 61.86 9.70
C ARG A 723 -11.36 62.82 9.34
N LEU A 724 -10.49 62.44 8.39
CA LEU A 724 -9.48 63.34 7.84
C LEU A 724 -10.14 64.56 7.16
N ALA A 725 -11.22 64.34 6.39
CA ALA A 725 -11.98 65.42 5.77
C ALA A 725 -12.68 66.33 6.80
N ASP A 726 -13.15 65.78 7.92
CA ASP A 726 -13.75 66.53 9.02
C ASP A 726 -12.72 67.33 9.83
N LEU A 727 -11.44 66.90 9.89
CA LEU A 727 -10.33 67.72 10.41
C LEU A 727 -9.92 68.84 9.45
N ILE A 728 -9.90 68.56 8.14
CA ILE A 728 -9.48 69.53 7.11
C ILE A 728 -10.55 70.60 6.86
N ARG A 729 -11.85 70.27 6.95
CA ARG A 729 -12.94 71.18 6.61
C ARG A 729 -12.96 72.48 7.45
N PRO A 730 -12.81 72.46 8.79
CA PRO A 730 -12.69 73.68 9.59
C PRO A 730 -11.47 74.52 9.21
N ALA A 731 -10.31 73.87 9.00
CA ALA A 731 -9.06 74.56 8.65
C ALA A 731 -9.15 75.32 7.32
N ILE A 732 -9.84 74.76 6.32
CA ILE A 732 -10.08 75.40 5.01
C ILE A 732 -11.24 76.41 5.05
N ALA A 733 -12.22 76.23 5.95
CA ALA A 733 -13.35 77.15 6.09
C ALA A 733 -13.01 78.42 6.89
N TYR A 734 -12.01 78.34 7.78
CA TYR A 734 -11.50 79.49 8.52
C TYR A 734 -10.64 80.36 7.61
N ARG A 735 -11.03 81.63 7.45
CA ARG A 735 -10.26 82.63 6.71
C ARG A 735 -9.61 83.62 7.69
N PRO A 736 -8.28 83.62 7.81
CA PRO A 736 -7.57 84.63 8.62
C PRO A 736 -8.01 86.05 8.27
N GLY A 737 -8.31 86.85 9.30
CA GLY A 737 -8.80 88.23 9.18
C GLY A 737 -10.29 88.38 8.82
N LEU A 738 -11.02 87.30 8.49
CA LEU A 738 -12.45 87.33 8.12
C LEU A 738 -13.34 86.45 9.01
N THR A 739 -12.83 85.32 9.50
CA THR A 739 -13.55 84.45 10.43
C THR A 739 -13.27 84.85 11.87
N LEU A 740 -14.31 85.09 12.65
CA LEU A 740 -14.19 85.40 14.09
C LEU A 740 -13.86 84.13 14.89
N GLY A 741 -12.92 84.25 15.82
CA GLY A 741 -12.46 83.16 16.70
C GLY A 741 -11.00 82.75 16.46
N GLN A 742 -10.52 81.81 17.27
CA GLN A 742 -9.17 81.26 17.12
C GLN A 742 -9.08 80.37 15.86
N PRO A 743 -7.93 80.36 15.14
CA PRO A 743 -7.74 79.51 13.97
C PRO A 743 -7.74 78.03 14.36
N PRO A 744 -8.47 77.15 13.64
CA PRO A 744 -8.36 75.70 13.81
C PRO A 744 -6.92 75.20 13.58
N VAL A 745 -6.51 74.16 14.29
CA VAL A 745 -5.15 73.60 14.21
C VAL A 745 -4.85 73.16 12.78
N GLY A 746 -3.85 73.78 12.16
CA GLY A 746 -3.46 73.55 10.76
C GLY A 746 -4.12 74.47 9.74
N ALA A 747 -4.94 75.45 10.12
CA ALA A 747 -5.43 76.48 9.19
C ALA A 747 -4.29 77.32 8.60
N ALA A 748 -4.45 77.76 7.35
CA ALA A 748 -3.49 78.59 6.63
C ALA A 748 -4.18 79.72 5.85
N ASP A 749 -3.41 80.63 5.24
CA ASP A 749 -4.00 81.75 4.50
C ASP A 749 -4.94 81.32 3.37
N GLN A 750 -6.01 82.11 3.20
CA GLN A 750 -7.08 81.90 2.21
C GLN A 750 -7.89 80.62 2.49
N ASP A 751 -8.13 79.78 1.49
CA ASP A 751 -8.87 78.51 1.62
C ASP A 751 -7.86 77.35 1.70
N GLY A 752 -6.99 77.33 2.70
CA GLY A 752 -5.84 76.42 2.77
C GLY A 752 -5.52 75.89 4.16
N PHE A 753 -4.71 74.83 4.22
CA PHE A 753 -4.29 74.18 5.45
C PHE A 753 -2.85 73.62 5.35
N VAL A 754 -2.27 73.24 6.49
CA VAL A 754 -0.98 72.54 6.60
C VAL A 754 -1.24 71.16 7.23
N ALA A 755 -0.49 70.14 6.80
CA ALA A 755 -0.57 68.81 7.37
C ALA A 755 -0.16 68.80 8.85
N THR A 756 -1.04 68.35 9.74
CA THR A 756 -0.77 68.29 11.19
C THR A 756 -0.42 66.87 11.63
N GLY A 757 0.29 66.74 12.76
CA GLY A 757 0.61 65.43 13.35
C GLY A 757 -0.63 64.57 13.66
N ALA A 758 -1.77 65.21 13.98
CA ALA A 758 -3.05 64.52 14.14
C ALA A 758 -3.58 63.92 12.83
N MET A 759 -3.37 64.60 11.69
CA MET A 759 -3.80 64.11 10.38
C MET A 759 -2.94 62.93 9.89
N THR A 760 -1.61 62.99 10.06
CA THR A 760 -0.70 61.90 9.66
C THR A 760 -0.85 60.68 10.57
N SER A 761 -0.98 60.91 11.89
CA SER A 761 -1.25 59.85 12.88
C SER A 761 -2.57 59.12 12.60
N LEU A 762 -3.67 59.86 12.33
CA LEU A 762 -4.98 59.29 12.01
C LEU A 762 -4.94 58.34 10.79
N VAL A 763 -4.15 58.66 9.77
CA VAL A 763 -4.03 57.87 8.54
C VAL A 763 -2.98 56.75 8.66
N GLY A 764 -2.03 56.86 9.59
CA GLY A 764 -0.94 55.91 9.76
C GLY A 764 0.17 56.04 8.71
N CYS A 765 0.38 57.23 8.15
CA CYS A 765 1.48 57.52 7.22
C CYS A 765 1.84 59.01 7.21
N ALA A 766 3.08 59.32 6.85
CA ALA A 766 3.61 60.69 6.73
C ALA A 766 4.41 60.87 5.43
N GLY A 767 4.91 62.08 5.17
CA GLY A 767 5.71 62.39 4.00
C GLY A 767 4.96 62.18 2.67
N GLU A 768 5.68 61.67 1.67
CA GLU A 768 5.19 61.55 0.29
C GLU A 768 3.96 60.64 0.15
N ASP A 769 3.84 59.62 1.01
CA ASP A 769 2.66 58.74 1.10
C ASP A 769 1.40 59.53 1.48
N PHE A 770 1.50 60.42 2.47
CA PHE A 770 0.40 61.27 2.91
C PHE A 770 0.08 62.37 1.88
N ALA A 771 1.11 62.95 1.25
CA ALA A 771 0.95 63.87 0.13
C ALA A 771 0.23 63.21 -1.07
N SER A 772 0.55 61.94 -1.36
CA SER A 772 -0.11 61.14 -2.41
C SER A 772 -1.60 60.94 -2.12
N ILE A 773 -1.96 60.68 -0.87
CA ILE A 773 -3.36 60.61 -0.43
C ILE A 773 -4.06 61.96 -0.64
N LEU A 774 -3.49 63.08 -0.15
CA LEU A 774 -4.11 64.40 -0.32
C LEU A 774 -4.30 64.80 -1.78
N ARG A 775 -3.33 64.51 -2.66
CA ARG A 775 -3.48 64.70 -4.11
C ARG A 775 -4.62 63.86 -4.70
N SER A 776 -4.77 62.61 -4.27
CA SER A 776 -5.87 61.73 -4.70
C SER A 776 -7.28 62.15 -4.20
N LEU A 777 -7.33 63.04 -3.21
CA LEU A 777 -8.56 63.64 -2.68
C LEU A 777 -8.89 65.01 -3.35
N GLY A 778 -8.03 65.52 -4.23
CA GLY A 778 -8.24 66.77 -4.96
C GLY A 778 -7.60 68.01 -4.33
N TYR A 779 -6.66 67.85 -3.40
CA TYR A 779 -5.84 68.94 -2.87
C TYR A 779 -4.54 69.09 -3.67
N VAL A 780 -4.07 70.32 -3.82
CA VAL A 780 -2.77 70.65 -4.43
C VAL A 780 -1.95 71.43 -3.40
N SER A 781 -0.67 71.09 -3.27
CA SER A 781 0.26 71.80 -2.41
C SER A 781 0.98 72.95 -3.11
N VAL A 782 1.33 73.96 -2.32
CA VAL A 782 2.28 75.02 -2.68
C VAL A 782 3.25 75.18 -1.52
N LYS A 783 4.54 74.94 -1.78
CA LYS A 783 5.62 75.22 -0.83
C LYS A 783 5.91 76.73 -0.82
N ARG A 784 5.92 77.34 0.36
CA ARG A 784 6.25 78.77 0.52
C ARG A 784 7.02 79.01 1.84
N PRO A 785 7.88 80.03 1.90
CA PRO A 785 8.53 80.41 3.16
C PRO A 785 7.56 81.15 4.09
N GLY A 786 7.77 81.01 5.40
CA GLY A 786 7.03 81.74 6.44
C GLY A 786 5.82 81.00 7.01
N PRO A 787 5.20 81.53 8.09
CA PRO A 787 4.17 80.83 8.86
C PRO A 787 2.92 80.49 8.05
N ALA A 788 2.16 79.51 8.55
CA ALA A 788 0.92 79.04 7.90
C ALA A 788 -0.11 80.16 7.70
N ILE A 789 -0.15 81.14 8.61
CA ILE A 789 -0.97 82.34 8.52
C ILE A 789 -0.05 83.57 8.49
N THR A 790 -0.17 84.42 7.47
CA THR A 790 0.56 85.70 7.36
C THR A 790 -0.36 86.92 7.50
N VAL A 791 -1.68 86.73 7.49
CA VAL A 791 -2.68 87.78 7.72
C VAL A 791 -2.99 87.91 9.22
N ALA A 792 -3.07 89.14 9.73
CA ALA A 792 -3.47 89.40 11.10
C ALA A 792 -4.85 88.81 11.43
N LEU A 793 -4.94 88.10 12.57
CA LEU A 793 -6.19 87.49 13.02
C LEU A 793 -7.23 88.56 13.39
N ALA A 794 -8.50 88.30 13.09
CA ALA A 794 -9.59 89.17 13.54
C ALA A 794 -9.70 89.10 15.06
N ALA A 795 -9.60 90.25 15.74
CA ALA A 795 -9.65 90.30 17.19
C ALA A 795 -10.97 89.75 17.73
N ALA A 796 -10.89 88.78 18.64
CA ALA A 796 -12.06 88.33 19.39
C ALA A 796 -12.55 89.48 20.31
N PRO A 797 -13.87 89.66 20.50
CA PRO A 797 -14.39 90.59 21.48
C PRO A 797 -13.89 90.21 22.88
N ALA A 798 -13.46 91.20 23.66
CA ALA A 798 -12.92 90.97 25.01
C ALA A 798 -14.00 90.35 25.93
N PRO A 799 -13.65 89.34 26.75
CA PRO A 799 -14.62 88.71 27.65
C PRO A 799 -15.01 89.67 28.78
N VAL A 800 -16.31 89.71 29.10
CA VAL A 800 -16.82 90.37 30.30
C VAL A 800 -16.52 89.47 31.50
N ALA A 801 -15.85 90.01 32.52
CA ALA A 801 -15.43 89.25 33.69
C ALA A 801 -16.55 89.08 34.74
N ALA A 802 -16.67 87.87 35.29
CA ALA A 802 -17.43 87.58 36.51
C ALA A 802 -16.82 86.38 37.25
N SER A 803 -16.87 86.43 38.59
CA SER A 803 -16.45 85.43 39.60
C SER A 803 -16.51 83.97 39.12
N ALA A 804 -15.45 83.14 39.16
CA ALA A 804 -14.54 82.77 40.26
C ALA A 804 -15.18 81.88 41.34
N LEU A 805 -14.64 80.67 41.49
CA LEU A 805 -14.48 79.89 42.73
C LEU A 805 -13.51 78.70 42.47
N GLU A 806 -12.47 78.65 43.31
CA GLU A 806 -11.57 77.55 43.78
C GLU A 806 -11.57 76.16 43.10
N VAL A 807 -10.42 75.51 42.78
CA VAL A 807 -9.26 75.10 43.63
C VAL A 807 -9.68 73.94 44.56
N GLU A 808 -8.99 72.79 44.67
CA GLU A 808 -7.53 72.53 44.66
C GLU A 808 -7.15 71.14 44.08
N ALA A 809 -5.84 70.83 44.01
CA ALA A 809 -5.28 69.50 43.76
C ALA A 809 -4.25 69.16 44.86
N PRO A 810 -3.91 67.88 45.07
CA PRO A 810 -2.53 67.49 44.69
C PRO A 810 -2.41 66.04 44.16
N ALA A 811 -1.17 65.62 43.87
CA ALA A 811 -0.79 64.29 43.39
C ALA A 811 0.01 63.50 44.45
N ALA A 812 0.17 62.17 44.26
CA ALA A 812 1.45 61.46 44.44
C ALA A 812 1.39 59.97 43.99
N ASP A 813 2.36 59.59 43.14
CA ASP A 813 3.26 58.41 43.19
C ASP A 813 2.85 56.91 43.29
N THR A 814 3.61 56.14 42.50
CA THR A 814 4.14 54.76 42.72
C THR A 814 3.26 53.49 42.71
N ALA A 815 3.25 52.83 41.54
CA ALA A 815 3.95 51.56 41.23
C ALA A 815 3.59 50.17 41.85
N LEU A 816 3.69 49.15 40.97
CA LEU A 816 4.00 47.71 41.18
C LEU A 816 2.96 46.71 41.78
N ALA A 817 2.20 46.10 40.86
CA ALA A 817 2.24 44.66 40.48
C ALA A 817 1.83 43.50 41.44
N THR A 818 1.61 42.32 40.81
CA THR A 818 1.34 40.95 41.34
C THR A 818 -0.09 40.63 41.80
N GLU A 819 -0.36 39.33 42.06
CA GLU A 819 -1.61 38.64 41.66
C GLU A 819 -2.39 37.93 42.80
N GLN A 820 -3.66 37.62 42.46
CA GLN A 820 -4.45 36.42 42.82
C GLN A 820 -5.26 36.30 44.14
N VAL A 821 -6.42 35.64 43.93
CA VAL A 821 -7.37 34.89 44.81
C VAL A 821 -8.13 35.57 45.96
N ASP A 822 -9.46 35.36 45.91
CA ASP A 822 -10.45 35.15 46.98
C ASP A 822 -10.65 36.17 48.14
N ALA A 823 -11.85 36.34 48.73
CA ALA A 823 -13.24 36.03 48.33
C ALA A 823 -14.23 36.70 49.33
N LEU A 824 -15.54 36.47 49.12
CA LEU A 824 -16.68 36.58 50.08
C LEU A 824 -17.35 37.95 50.34
N ASN A 825 -18.67 37.94 50.15
CA ASN A 825 -19.76 38.50 50.99
C ASN A 825 -19.92 40.04 51.15
N GLU A 826 -21.11 40.58 51.50
CA GLU A 826 -22.37 39.96 51.99
C GLU A 826 -23.66 40.76 51.61
N GLU A 827 -24.73 40.03 51.25
CA GLU A 827 -26.18 40.29 51.59
C GLU A 827 -26.94 41.59 51.21
N PRO A 828 -28.28 41.73 51.45
CA PRO A 828 -29.31 40.76 51.96
C PRO A 828 -30.63 40.65 51.12
N LEU A 829 -31.65 39.97 51.69
CA LEU A 829 -33.10 39.88 51.34
C LEU A 829 -33.45 38.79 50.29
N SER A 830 -34.17 37.68 50.56
CA SER A 830 -35.26 37.33 51.54
C SER A 830 -36.63 37.93 51.18
N ASP A 831 -37.81 37.31 51.33
CA ASP A 831 -38.32 35.99 51.80
C ASP A 831 -39.57 35.60 50.94
N GLY A 832 -40.27 34.46 51.02
CA GLY A 832 -40.25 33.29 51.92
C GLY A 832 -41.64 33.06 52.59
N GLU A 833 -42.29 31.91 52.39
CA GLU A 833 -43.56 31.55 53.07
C GLU A 833 -43.71 30.02 53.25
N VAL A 834 -44.29 29.56 54.38
CA VAL A 834 -44.15 28.19 54.93
C VAL A 834 -45.36 27.71 55.73
N ALA A 835 -45.85 26.48 55.51
CA ALA A 835 -46.76 25.68 56.38
C ALA A 835 -46.97 24.25 55.79
N THR A 836 -47.31 23.13 56.47
CA THR A 836 -47.36 22.71 57.90
C THR A 836 -47.54 21.17 58.01
N GLU A 837 -46.97 20.54 59.06
CA GLU A 837 -47.45 19.39 59.87
C GLU A 837 -47.71 17.93 59.32
N SER A 838 -47.22 16.96 60.13
CA SER A 838 -47.86 15.70 60.62
C SER A 838 -47.58 14.29 60.02
N SER A 839 -47.33 13.31 60.93
CA SER A 839 -47.49 11.81 60.90
C SER A 839 -46.94 10.99 59.70
N ASP A 840 -46.27 9.82 59.84
CA ASP A 840 -46.24 8.77 60.90
C ASP A 840 -44.78 8.30 61.20
N ASN A 841 -44.40 7.86 62.42
CA ASN A 841 -44.59 6.52 63.02
C ASN A 841 -44.14 5.34 62.10
N ALA A 842 -42.94 4.75 62.21
CA ALA A 842 -42.28 4.00 63.31
C ALA A 842 -42.76 2.55 63.54
N ALA A 843 -41.86 1.56 63.37
CA ALA A 843 -41.67 0.35 64.23
C ALA A 843 -40.59 -0.61 63.66
N PRO A 844 -39.80 -1.36 64.47
CA PRO A 844 -38.57 -2.03 64.02
C PRO A 844 -38.39 -3.48 64.59
N ALA A 845 -37.17 -3.82 65.07
CA ALA A 845 -36.70 -5.07 65.70
C ALA A 845 -36.52 -6.28 64.75
N GLY A 846 -35.64 -7.25 65.02
CA GLY A 846 -34.57 -7.44 66.02
C GLY A 846 -33.75 -8.67 65.58
N GLU A 847 -32.41 -8.74 65.65
CA GLU A 847 -31.48 -8.70 66.80
C GLU A 847 -31.45 -10.03 67.61
N THR A 848 -30.24 -10.42 68.05
CA THR A 848 -29.79 -11.79 68.47
C THR A 848 -29.75 -12.81 67.32
N ALA A 849 -28.69 -13.58 67.00
CA ALA A 849 -27.42 -14.02 67.63
C ALA A 849 -27.45 -15.47 68.16
N ASP A 850 -26.67 -16.34 67.49
CA ASP A 850 -25.97 -17.47 68.14
C ASP A 850 -24.73 -17.88 67.31
N ALA A 851 -23.72 -18.46 67.95
CA ALA A 851 -22.54 -19.06 67.30
C ALA A 851 -21.80 -20.05 68.23
N PRO A 852 -21.80 -21.34 67.89
CA PRO A 852 -20.68 -22.26 68.18
C PRO A 852 -19.91 -22.56 66.88
N ILE A 853 -18.60 -22.34 66.76
CA ILE A 853 -17.43 -22.90 67.49
C ILE A 853 -16.94 -24.24 66.89
N LEU A 854 -15.76 -24.15 66.27
CA LEU A 854 -14.64 -25.09 66.18
C LEU A 854 -14.88 -26.60 66.04
N THR A 855 -14.25 -27.15 64.99
CA THR A 855 -13.16 -28.13 65.21
C THR A 855 -11.95 -27.75 64.33
N ASP A 856 -10.81 -27.46 64.95
CA ASP A 856 -9.52 -27.36 64.24
C ASP A 856 -8.96 -28.76 63.92
N ALA A 857 -8.48 -28.98 62.67
CA ALA A 857 -7.40 -29.94 62.34
C ALA A 857 -7.01 -29.91 60.85
N GLU A 858 -5.94 -29.17 60.53
CA GLU A 858 -4.81 -29.57 59.65
C GLU A 858 -4.98 -30.09 58.20
N ILE A 859 -4.25 -29.41 57.28
CA ILE A 859 -3.49 -29.96 56.11
C ILE A 859 -4.33 -30.45 54.89
N ALA A 860 -4.06 -30.07 53.63
CA ALA A 860 -3.12 -29.12 53.00
C ALA A 860 -3.82 -28.53 51.73
N ALA A 861 -3.78 -27.23 51.42
CA ALA A 861 -2.66 -26.31 51.19
C ALA A 861 -2.12 -26.35 49.73
N ALA A 862 -2.56 -25.35 48.95
CA ALA A 862 -1.97 -24.91 47.68
C ALA A 862 -2.03 -23.37 47.65
N PRO A 863 -0.92 -22.65 47.37
CA PRO A 863 -0.91 -21.19 47.33
C PRO A 863 -1.25 -20.64 45.94
N ALA A 864 -1.64 -19.36 45.89
CA ALA A 864 -1.66 -18.55 44.68
C ALA A 864 -0.38 -17.70 44.58
N GLU A 865 -0.14 -17.09 43.41
CA GLU A 865 0.91 -16.07 43.20
C GLU A 865 0.27 -14.79 42.66
N GLU A 866 0.88 -13.65 42.98
CA GLU A 866 0.37 -12.28 42.73
C GLU A 866 0.99 -11.64 41.48
N GLU A 867 0.33 -10.63 40.91
CA GLU A 867 0.94 -9.78 39.87
C GLU A 867 1.94 -8.78 40.49
N ALA A 868 3.24 -8.93 40.21
CA ALA A 868 4.26 -7.96 40.62
C ALA A 868 5.39 -7.77 39.59
N ALA A 869 5.71 -6.48 39.38
CA ALA A 869 6.88 -5.85 38.72
C ALA A 869 7.98 -6.71 38.04
N SER A 870 8.26 -6.38 36.78
CA SER A 870 9.45 -6.81 36.04
C SER A 870 10.78 -6.30 36.66
N PRO A 871 11.82 -7.13 36.81
CA PRO A 871 13.14 -6.68 37.27
C PRO A 871 14.01 -6.14 36.13
N VAL A 872 14.83 -5.11 36.42
CA VAL A 872 15.89 -4.61 35.52
C VAL A 872 17.14 -4.23 36.33
N GLU A 873 18.22 -4.97 36.12
CA GLU A 873 19.59 -4.67 36.57
C GLU A 873 20.60 -5.30 35.59
N PRO A 874 21.87 -4.88 35.56
CA PRO A 874 22.34 -3.50 35.57
C PRO A 874 23.35 -3.23 34.43
N VAL A 875 23.66 -1.97 34.13
CA VAL A 875 24.72 -1.59 33.17
C VAL A 875 25.89 -0.96 33.93
N PRO A 876 27.12 -1.53 33.89
CA PRO A 876 28.31 -0.90 34.48
C PRO A 876 28.82 0.24 33.58
N ALA A 877 29.45 1.24 34.21
CA ALA A 877 29.99 2.41 33.52
C ALA A 877 31.45 2.22 33.08
N ASP A 878 31.85 2.93 32.02
CA ASP A 878 33.19 3.52 31.93
C ASP A 878 33.13 4.83 31.10
N ALA A 879 34.17 5.67 31.16
CA ALA A 879 34.03 7.12 30.88
C ALA A 879 35.01 7.71 29.85
N MET A 880 34.57 8.80 29.20
CA MET A 880 35.38 9.79 28.42
C MET A 880 36.04 9.26 27.12
N SER A 881 36.35 10.07 26.08
CA SER A 881 35.84 11.38 25.64
C SER A 881 36.41 11.67 24.22
N MET A 882 35.65 12.34 23.34
CA MET A 882 36.10 13.39 22.38
C MET A 882 35.14 13.55 21.19
N LEU A 883 34.47 14.70 21.06
CA LEU A 883 34.58 15.65 19.92
C LEU A 883 33.49 16.75 19.96
N VAL A 884 33.87 17.88 20.54
CA VAL A 884 33.60 19.28 20.13
C VAL A 884 32.39 19.57 19.21
N LEU A 885 31.45 20.38 19.72
CA LEU A 885 31.06 21.67 19.13
C LEU A 885 30.21 22.49 20.14
N PRO A 886 30.70 23.63 20.66
CA PRO A 886 29.95 24.47 21.61
C PRO A 886 29.29 25.70 20.95
N SER A 887 28.23 26.21 21.60
CA SER A 887 27.67 27.54 21.33
C SER A 887 26.98 28.08 22.60
N ASP A 888 27.77 28.56 23.55
CA ASP A 888 27.27 29.16 24.79
C ASP A 888 26.87 30.63 24.58
N GLU A 889 25.74 31.03 25.17
CA GLU A 889 25.60 32.37 25.74
C GLU A 889 26.14 32.34 27.18
N PRO A 890 26.66 33.47 27.70
CA PRO A 890 26.18 33.85 29.03
C PRO A 890 25.87 35.35 29.15
N ALA A 891 24.86 35.66 29.97
CA ALA A 891 24.68 36.99 30.54
C ALA A 891 25.71 37.25 31.67
N LEU A 892 25.99 38.52 31.96
CA LEU A 892 26.93 38.94 33.00
C LEU A 892 26.22 39.39 34.28
N GLU A 893 26.72 38.94 35.43
CA GLU A 893 26.49 39.59 36.73
C GLU A 893 27.44 40.79 36.92
N ALA A 894 27.16 41.61 37.94
CA ALA A 894 27.90 42.84 38.23
C ALA A 894 28.83 42.72 39.46
N THR A 895 29.82 43.60 39.53
CA THR A 895 30.47 44.02 40.79
C THR A 895 31.16 45.38 40.58
N ALA A 896 31.59 46.06 41.66
CA ALA A 896 31.84 47.50 41.67
C ALA A 896 33.18 47.91 42.34
N GLN A 897 33.33 49.22 42.62
CA GLN A 897 34.47 49.94 43.24
C GLN A 897 35.55 50.38 42.22
N ALA A 898 35.77 51.70 42.03
CA ALA A 898 36.60 52.64 42.82
C ALA A 898 38.07 52.65 42.33
N GLU A 899 38.83 53.76 42.30
CA GLU A 899 38.60 55.10 42.85
C GLU A 899 39.12 56.21 41.89
N ALA A 900 39.04 57.49 42.28
CA ALA A 900 39.15 58.65 41.38
C ALA A 900 40.57 59.23 41.19
N GLU A 901 40.77 60.02 40.12
CA GLU A 901 41.69 61.17 40.14
C GLU A 901 41.15 62.36 39.30
N THR A 902 41.57 63.59 39.62
CA THR A 902 40.94 64.87 39.24
C THR A 902 41.67 65.57 38.06
N ALA A 903 41.00 66.02 37.00
CA ALA A 903 40.15 67.23 36.88
C ALA A 903 40.90 68.59 36.81
N ALA A 904 40.66 69.34 35.73
CA ALA A 904 40.98 70.76 35.55
C ALA A 904 39.99 71.36 34.51
N ALA A 905 39.72 72.67 34.59
CA ALA A 905 38.59 73.31 33.88
C ALA A 905 38.99 74.27 32.73
N GLU A 906 37.95 74.76 32.04
CA GLU A 906 37.84 75.69 30.90
C GLU A 906 38.95 76.74 30.66
N PRO A 907 39.02 77.27 29.42
CA PRO A 907 38.46 78.63 29.26
C PRO A 907 37.60 78.88 28.02
N ALA A 908 36.50 79.61 28.24
CA ALA A 908 35.90 80.66 27.40
C ALA A 908 35.93 80.57 25.85
N ALA A 909 34.74 80.23 25.31
CA ALA A 909 34.01 80.97 24.27
C ALA A 909 34.69 81.43 22.95
N VAL A 910 34.16 80.90 21.84
CA VAL A 910 33.98 81.65 20.58
C VAL A 910 32.52 81.46 20.12
N VAL A 911 31.89 82.54 19.64
CA VAL A 911 30.58 82.48 18.97
C VAL A 911 30.81 82.18 17.49
N GLU A 912 30.46 80.98 17.03
CA GLU A 912 30.28 80.74 15.59
C GLU A 912 28.81 80.83 15.19
N VAL A 913 28.58 81.58 14.12
CA VAL A 913 27.25 81.84 13.57
C VAL A 913 26.81 80.64 12.75
N ALA A 914 25.76 79.94 13.21
CA ALA A 914 25.10 78.94 12.38
C ALA A 914 24.67 79.58 11.05
N PRO A 915 24.92 78.94 9.89
CA PRO A 915 24.51 79.48 8.60
C PRO A 915 22.99 79.70 8.58
N PRO A 916 22.49 80.69 7.81
CA PRO A 916 21.08 81.06 7.84
C PRO A 916 20.22 79.84 7.50
N ALA A 917 19.30 79.50 8.41
CA ALA A 917 18.30 78.48 8.15
C ALA A 917 17.56 78.84 6.86
N GLU A 918 17.64 77.96 5.85
CA GLU A 918 16.79 78.07 4.67
C GLU A 918 15.34 78.12 5.17
N PRO A 919 14.54 79.12 4.74
CA PRO A 919 13.28 79.39 5.39
C PRO A 919 12.35 78.20 5.23
N GLU A 920 11.93 77.58 6.34
CA GLU A 920 11.13 76.35 6.35
C GLU A 920 9.98 76.48 5.34
N LEU A 921 10.08 75.70 4.26
CA LEU A 921 9.16 75.78 3.13
C LEU A 921 7.88 75.01 3.47
N ILE A 922 7.06 75.62 4.33
CA ILE A 922 5.78 75.07 4.77
C ILE A 922 4.94 74.72 3.54
N GLU A 923 4.54 73.45 3.46
CA GLU A 923 3.70 72.95 2.38
C GLU A 923 2.23 73.25 2.69
N VAL A 924 1.70 74.30 2.04
CA VAL A 924 0.30 74.71 2.20
C VAL A 924 -0.56 74.02 1.14
N TRP A 925 -1.51 73.22 1.61
CA TRP A 925 -2.45 72.44 0.83
C TRP A 925 -3.75 73.22 0.61
N ARG A 926 -4.28 73.19 -0.63
CA ARG A 926 -5.50 73.93 -1.03
C ARG A 926 -6.40 73.08 -1.93
N PRO A 927 -7.74 73.23 -1.88
CA PRO A 927 -8.64 72.55 -2.81
C PRO A 927 -8.38 73.00 -4.25
N HIS A 928 -8.35 72.07 -5.20
CA HIS A 928 -8.16 72.41 -6.61
C HIS A 928 -9.43 73.05 -7.22
N ARG A 929 -9.57 74.38 -7.08
CA ARG A 929 -10.60 75.14 -7.79
C ARG A 929 -10.29 75.17 -9.29
N HIS A 930 -11.20 74.65 -10.11
CA HIS A 930 -11.33 75.09 -11.50
C HIS A 930 -11.70 76.58 -11.54
N GLN A 931 -10.74 77.43 -11.91
CA GLN A 931 -10.93 78.86 -12.07
C GLN A 931 -11.47 79.13 -13.48
N GLY A 932 -12.76 79.48 -13.58
CA GLY A 932 -13.43 79.65 -14.86
C GLY A 932 -13.37 81.07 -15.43
N GLY A 933 -12.93 81.20 -16.68
CA GLY A 933 -13.48 82.19 -17.61
C GLY A 933 -12.51 83.21 -18.22
N ARG A 934 -12.26 83.07 -19.54
CA ARG A 934 -12.64 84.07 -20.55
C ARG A 934 -12.55 83.51 -21.98
N ARG A 935 -13.58 83.77 -22.78
CA ARG A 935 -13.62 83.70 -24.25
C ARG A 935 -13.21 85.09 -24.80
N PRO A 936 -12.80 85.25 -26.08
CA PRO A 936 -13.59 84.93 -27.28
C PRO A 936 -12.76 84.06 -28.28
N GLU A 937 -12.94 83.97 -29.60
CA GLU A 937 -13.86 84.62 -30.56
C GLU A 937 -14.31 83.65 -31.70
N GLN A 938 -13.88 83.86 -32.95
CA GLN A 938 -14.49 83.30 -34.17
C GLN A 938 -13.45 82.77 -35.18
N GLY A 939 -13.84 81.77 -35.96
CA GLY A 939 -13.12 81.27 -37.14
C GLY A 939 -14.05 80.39 -37.99
N GLN A 940 -14.30 80.77 -39.25
CA GLN A 940 -15.37 80.17 -40.06
C GLN A 940 -14.98 78.85 -40.76
N ARG A 941 -16.00 77.99 -40.96
CA ARG A 941 -16.28 77.15 -42.15
C ARG A 941 -15.09 76.55 -42.95
N GLY A 942 -15.11 75.22 -43.17
CA GLY A 942 -14.84 74.70 -44.52
C GLY A 942 -14.26 73.29 -44.71
N ARG A 943 -15.11 72.37 -45.18
CA ARG A 943 -14.88 71.34 -46.23
C ARG A 943 -13.43 70.85 -46.57
N ARG A 944 -13.27 69.51 -46.54
CA ARG A 944 -12.58 68.64 -47.56
C ARG A 944 -11.03 68.77 -47.70
N PRO A 945 -10.34 67.93 -48.52
CA PRO A 945 -10.66 66.58 -49.03
C PRO A 945 -9.48 65.55 -48.91
N ASP A 946 -9.70 64.37 -49.52
CA ASP A 946 -8.76 63.33 -50.02
C ASP A 946 -7.33 63.79 -50.39
N ARG A 947 -6.27 62.96 -50.19
CA ARG A 947 -5.87 61.89 -51.15
C ARG A 947 -4.77 60.91 -50.66
N ARG A 948 -4.72 59.74 -51.34
CA ARG A 948 -3.64 58.72 -51.46
C ARG A 948 -2.38 59.28 -52.20
N PRO A 949 -1.18 58.63 -52.25
CA PRO A 949 -0.81 57.18 -52.21
C PRO A 949 0.37 56.85 -51.25
N GLY A 950 1.06 55.69 -51.22
CA GLY A 950 0.93 54.34 -51.84
C GLY A 950 2.31 53.66 -52.09
N ALA A 951 2.36 52.31 -52.22
CA ALA A 951 3.58 51.44 -52.28
C ALA A 951 4.36 51.34 -50.93
N ALA A 952 4.67 50.15 -50.38
CA ALA A 952 5.68 49.11 -50.72
C ALA A 952 7.13 49.55 -50.34
N GLU A 953 8.04 48.72 -49.80
CA GLU A 953 8.22 47.25 -49.90
C GLU A 953 8.75 46.57 -48.60
N ALA A 954 8.99 45.25 -48.68
CA ALA A 954 10.01 44.43 -47.97
C ALA A 954 9.95 44.21 -46.44
N THR A 955 9.58 42.98 -46.05
CA THR A 955 9.96 42.29 -44.79
C THR A 955 11.04 41.24 -45.04
N PRO A 956 11.91 40.94 -44.06
CA PRO A 956 12.03 39.54 -43.60
C PRO A 956 12.30 39.36 -42.09
N ALA A 957 12.05 38.15 -41.57
CA ALA A 957 12.47 37.58 -40.26
C ALA A 957 12.04 38.35 -38.97
N ALA A 958 11.17 37.76 -38.12
CA ALA A 958 11.48 36.81 -37.02
C ALA A 958 12.14 37.49 -35.80
N GLU A 959 11.77 37.21 -34.54
CA GLU A 959 10.93 36.15 -33.96
C GLU A 959 9.83 36.69 -33.01
N GLY A 960 9.03 35.79 -32.41
CA GLY A 960 8.35 36.03 -31.13
C GLY A 960 6.83 36.25 -31.20
N GLY A 961 6.06 35.31 -30.65
CA GLY A 961 4.65 35.55 -30.33
C GLY A 961 3.82 34.31 -30.01
N GLU A 962 3.24 34.28 -28.80
CA GLU A 962 1.92 33.70 -28.54
C GLU A 962 1.27 34.46 -27.36
N GLY A 963 0.02 34.91 -27.50
CA GLY A 963 -0.54 35.86 -26.51
C GLY A 963 -1.99 36.35 -26.65
N LYS A 964 -2.81 35.83 -27.59
CA LYS A 964 -4.22 36.21 -27.86
C LYS A 964 -4.44 37.66 -28.38
N PRO A 965 -5.52 37.88 -29.14
CA PRO A 965 -6.69 38.55 -28.56
C PRO A 965 -8.04 37.94 -28.98
N GLY A 966 -9.17 38.53 -28.53
CA GLY A 966 -10.52 38.20 -29.01
C GLY A 966 -10.94 38.97 -30.27
N GLY A 967 -12.15 38.83 -30.80
CA GLY A 967 -13.27 37.98 -30.37
C GLY A 967 -14.59 38.30 -31.13
N GLN A 968 -15.72 37.77 -30.64
CA GLN A 968 -17.11 38.05 -31.04
C GLN A 968 -17.59 37.64 -32.48
N ARG A 969 -18.42 36.58 -32.52
CA ARG A 969 -19.80 36.47 -33.09
C ARG A 969 -20.18 37.29 -34.35
N PRO A 970 -20.96 36.74 -35.32
CA PRO A 970 -22.35 36.31 -35.02
C PRO A 970 -23.05 35.18 -35.86
N ASN A 971 -23.71 34.26 -35.12
CA ASN A 971 -25.17 34.00 -35.15
C ASN A 971 -25.93 33.30 -36.33
N ARG A 972 -26.65 32.21 -35.96
CA ARG A 972 -28.07 31.81 -36.29
C ARG A 972 -28.43 30.74 -37.37
N ASN A 973 -29.50 29.99 -37.04
CA ASN A 973 -30.36 29.05 -37.81
C ASN A 973 -29.69 27.74 -38.33
N ARG A 974 -30.23 26.51 -38.23
CA ARG A 974 -31.54 25.86 -37.86
C ARG A 974 -32.60 25.70 -38.96
N TRP A 975 -33.39 24.61 -38.82
CA TRP A 975 -34.51 24.04 -39.63
C TRP A 975 -34.04 22.92 -40.61
N ARG A 976 -34.62 21.69 -40.64
CA ARG A 976 -36.00 21.20 -40.97
C ARG A 976 -36.35 21.53 -42.43
N GLU A 977 -36.90 20.65 -43.28
CA GLU A 977 -37.51 19.29 -43.20
C GLU A 977 -37.03 18.46 -44.44
N GLY A 978 -37.42 17.23 -44.79
CA GLY A 978 -38.39 16.24 -44.29
C GLY A 978 -38.81 15.32 -45.47
N GLY A 979 -39.16 14.05 -45.24
CA GLY A 979 -39.56 13.14 -46.33
C GLY A 979 -39.84 11.70 -45.89
N TRP A 980 -41.09 11.25 -46.08
CA TRP A 980 -41.56 9.89 -45.75
C TRP A 980 -42.07 9.19 -47.01
N ASN A 981 -41.88 7.88 -47.11
CA ASN A 981 -42.83 6.93 -47.71
C ASN A 981 -42.48 5.48 -47.35
N GLY A 982 -43.50 4.63 -47.22
CA GLY A 982 -43.38 3.16 -47.11
C GLY A 982 -43.93 2.47 -48.38
N PRO A 983 -44.36 1.19 -48.35
CA PRO A 983 -44.48 0.29 -47.20
C PRO A 983 -43.87 -1.14 -47.40
N ARG A 984 -44.28 -2.08 -46.53
CA ARG A 984 -44.09 -3.57 -46.57
C ARG A 984 -44.73 -4.22 -47.84
N PRO A 985 -44.57 -5.55 -48.16
CA PRO A 985 -44.14 -6.67 -47.29
C PRO A 985 -43.28 -7.82 -47.92
N ALA A 986 -42.98 -8.82 -47.07
CA ALA A 986 -42.86 -10.27 -47.33
C ALA A 986 -41.73 -10.87 -48.23
N GLY A 987 -40.94 -11.76 -47.61
CA GLY A 987 -40.72 -13.16 -48.03
C GLY A 987 -39.84 -13.48 -49.25
N GLY A 988 -38.76 -14.25 -49.03
CA GLY A 988 -38.02 -14.93 -50.10
C GLY A 988 -36.68 -15.53 -49.64
N GLU A 989 -36.50 -16.83 -49.85
CA GLU A 989 -35.19 -17.51 -49.72
C GLU A 989 -34.37 -17.34 -51.01
N ALA A 990 -33.04 -17.24 -50.91
CA ALA A 990 -32.15 -17.52 -52.06
C ALA A 990 -30.71 -17.86 -51.63
N LYS A 991 -30.15 -18.93 -52.23
CA LYS A 991 -28.69 -19.09 -52.43
C LYS A 991 -28.24 -18.15 -53.56
N PRO A 992 -26.91 -17.97 -53.80
CA PRO A 992 -26.30 -18.84 -54.82
C PRO A 992 -24.84 -19.25 -54.50
N ALA A 993 -24.21 -19.96 -55.44
CA ALA A 993 -22.80 -20.34 -55.46
C ALA A 993 -22.20 -20.04 -56.86
N ALA A 994 -21.01 -20.60 -57.17
CA ALA A 994 -20.29 -20.58 -58.46
C ALA A 994 -19.53 -19.28 -58.84
N GLN A 995 -18.23 -19.28 -58.54
CA GLN A 995 -17.09 -19.51 -59.46
C GLN A 995 -17.13 -18.97 -60.93
N GLU A 996 -15.93 -18.69 -61.47
CA GLU A 996 -15.58 -18.19 -62.82
C GLU A 996 -15.79 -16.67 -63.07
N GLY A 997 -15.01 -15.98 -63.92
CA GLY A 997 -13.75 -16.36 -64.58
C GLY A 997 -13.29 -15.44 -65.73
N ALA A 998 -12.23 -14.63 -65.53
CA ALA A 998 -11.55 -13.74 -66.51
C ALA A 998 -12.37 -12.56 -67.10
N GLY A 999 -11.78 -11.46 -67.62
CA GLY A 999 -10.37 -11.00 -67.65
C GLY A 999 -10.13 -9.80 -68.60
N ARG A 1000 -8.87 -9.32 -68.72
CA ARG A 1000 -8.33 -8.19 -69.57
C ARG A 1000 -8.60 -6.76 -69.03
N SER A 1001 -7.78 -5.70 -69.27
CA SER A 1001 -6.37 -5.48 -69.72
C SER A 1001 -6.07 -3.94 -69.67
N ALA A 1002 -4.87 -3.35 -69.76
CA ALA A 1002 -3.48 -3.82 -70.04
C ALA A 1002 -2.46 -3.24 -69.01
N GLN A 1003 -1.35 -2.48 -69.24
CA GLN A 1003 -0.69 -1.87 -70.42
C GLN A 1003 0.86 -1.73 -70.24
N GLN A 1004 1.52 -0.99 -71.14
CA GLN A 1004 2.96 -0.73 -71.43
C GLN A 1004 3.75 0.08 -70.37
N GLY A 1005 5.10 0.04 -70.32
CA GLY A 1005 6.06 -0.84 -71.02
C GLY A 1005 7.53 -0.30 -71.15
N ARG A 1006 8.46 -1.17 -71.61
CA ARG A 1006 9.89 -0.96 -71.99
C ARG A 1006 10.89 -0.67 -70.84
N ASP A 1007 12.19 -1.03 -70.90
CA ASP A 1007 12.99 -1.88 -71.82
C ASP A 1007 14.23 -2.45 -71.06
N GLY A 1008 14.85 -3.56 -71.53
CA GLY A 1008 16.19 -4.01 -71.09
C GLY A 1008 16.35 -5.49 -70.70
N ARG A 1009 17.36 -6.19 -71.27
CA ARG A 1009 17.77 -7.60 -71.05
C ARG A 1009 19.18 -7.80 -71.68
N PRO A 1010 19.88 -8.95 -71.57
CA PRO A 1010 19.74 -10.13 -70.69
C PRO A 1010 20.98 -10.23 -69.74
N ASP A 1011 21.48 -11.33 -69.17
CA ASP A 1011 21.19 -12.80 -69.05
C ASP A 1011 21.97 -13.30 -67.78
N ARG A 1012 21.89 -14.52 -67.23
CA ARG A 1012 21.11 -15.76 -67.46
C ARG A 1012 20.56 -16.19 -66.07
N GLY A 1013 20.60 -17.41 -65.49
CA GLY A 1013 20.91 -18.79 -65.89
C GLY A 1013 20.80 -19.73 -64.66
N PRO A 1014 20.21 -20.96 -64.73
CA PRO A 1014 19.56 -21.52 -63.53
C PRO A 1014 19.98 -22.95 -63.09
N ARG A 1015 19.50 -23.36 -61.91
CA ARG A 1015 19.23 -24.77 -61.54
C ARG A 1015 17.91 -25.25 -62.15
N PRO A 1016 17.82 -26.53 -62.57
CA PRO A 1016 16.67 -27.40 -62.28
C PRO A 1016 17.11 -28.60 -61.41
N GLU A 1017 16.38 -29.07 -60.40
CA GLU A 1017 15.09 -29.79 -60.37
C GLU A 1017 15.19 -31.32 -60.60
N PHE A 1018 14.11 -32.02 -60.18
CA PHE A 1018 13.77 -33.46 -60.32
C PHE A 1018 14.39 -34.46 -59.32
N LYS A 1019 13.72 -35.57 -58.95
CA LYS A 1019 12.27 -35.88 -58.78
C LYS A 1019 12.11 -37.25 -58.10
N ARG A 1020 11.24 -37.32 -57.09
CA ARG A 1020 10.41 -38.44 -56.57
C ARG A 1020 10.68 -39.92 -56.94
N ASP A 1021 10.37 -40.76 -55.93
CA ASP A 1021 9.75 -42.11 -55.97
C ASP A 1021 10.62 -43.39 -55.85
N GLY A 1022 10.18 -44.29 -54.94
CA GLY A 1022 10.30 -45.76 -55.05
C GLY A 1022 11.39 -46.47 -54.23
N GLY A 1023 11.04 -47.64 -53.65
CA GLY A 1023 12.03 -48.71 -53.37
C GLY A 1023 12.30 -49.12 -51.90
N ARG A 1024 11.42 -49.92 -51.30
CA ARG A 1024 11.78 -50.96 -50.30
C ARG A 1024 12.06 -52.29 -51.05
N PRO A 1025 12.60 -53.36 -50.43
CA PRO A 1025 13.44 -53.45 -49.21
C PRO A 1025 14.62 -54.46 -49.32
N GLY A 1026 15.44 -54.57 -48.25
CA GLY A 1026 15.98 -55.86 -47.78
C GLY A 1026 17.45 -56.19 -48.10
N GLY A 1027 18.00 -57.15 -47.34
CA GLY A 1027 19.32 -57.75 -47.58
C GLY A 1027 20.41 -57.45 -46.53
N GLY A 1028 20.52 -58.31 -45.51
CA GLY A 1028 21.84 -58.71 -44.97
C GLY A 1028 22.32 -59.99 -45.68
N PRO A 1029 23.27 -60.77 -45.13
CA PRO A 1029 23.97 -60.62 -43.85
C PRO A 1029 25.50 -60.93 -43.96
N ARG A 1030 26.16 -61.23 -42.81
CA ARG A 1030 27.42 -62.00 -42.65
C ARG A 1030 28.76 -61.29 -42.97
N ARG A 1031 29.93 -61.72 -42.43
CA ARG A 1031 30.30 -62.47 -41.18
C ARG A 1031 31.84 -62.63 -41.10
N ASP A 1032 32.43 -62.57 -39.89
CA ASP A 1032 33.83 -62.98 -39.54
C ASP A 1032 34.99 -62.21 -40.29
N GLU A 1033 36.28 -62.25 -39.92
CA GLU A 1033 37.00 -63.03 -38.90
C GLU A 1033 38.24 -62.31 -38.26
N ARG A 1034 38.55 -62.71 -37.01
CA ARG A 1034 39.79 -62.64 -36.19
C ARG A 1034 41.07 -61.88 -36.63
N GLY A 1035 41.69 -61.22 -35.64
CA GLY A 1035 43.15 -61.00 -35.51
C GLY A 1035 43.57 -59.51 -35.33
N GLY A 1036 44.59 -59.15 -34.55
CA GLY A 1036 45.41 -59.92 -33.62
C GLY A 1036 46.71 -59.21 -33.21
N LYS A 1037 46.78 -58.74 -31.95
CA LYS A 1037 47.94 -58.14 -31.22
C LYS A 1037 48.45 -56.72 -31.59
N GLU A 1038 48.47 -55.89 -30.54
CA GLU A 1038 49.62 -55.10 -30.06
C GLU A 1038 50.44 -54.26 -31.07
N GLN A 1039 50.12 -52.96 -31.19
CA GLN A 1039 51.16 -51.95 -31.43
C GLN A 1039 50.84 -50.60 -30.77
N ARG A 1040 51.85 -50.00 -30.14
CA ARG A 1040 51.75 -48.84 -29.24
C ARG A 1040 52.13 -47.55 -29.99
N PHE A 1041 51.14 -46.84 -30.54
CA PHE A 1041 51.37 -45.56 -31.22
C PHE A 1041 51.05 -44.33 -30.35
N GLN A 1042 51.79 -43.24 -30.57
CA GLN A 1042 51.76 -42.03 -29.76
C GLN A 1042 50.58 -41.11 -30.15
N GLN A 1043 49.97 -40.45 -29.16
CA GLN A 1043 49.12 -39.28 -29.43
C GLN A 1043 49.99 -38.04 -29.69
N PRO A 1044 49.71 -37.23 -30.73
CA PRO A 1044 50.29 -35.90 -30.86
C PRO A 1044 49.71 -34.95 -29.80
N ALA A 1045 50.53 -34.02 -29.31
CA ALA A 1045 50.16 -33.12 -28.22
C ALA A 1045 49.10 -32.07 -28.62
N ARG A 1046 48.17 -31.76 -27.71
CA ARG A 1046 47.24 -30.63 -27.85
C ARG A 1046 47.92 -29.31 -27.44
N PRO A 1047 47.77 -28.21 -28.20
CA PRO A 1047 48.23 -26.89 -27.77
C PRO A 1047 47.40 -26.34 -26.59
N ARG A 1048 47.96 -25.36 -25.86
CA ARG A 1048 47.38 -24.78 -24.65
C ARG A 1048 46.24 -23.78 -24.96
N PRO A 1049 45.28 -23.58 -24.05
CA PRO A 1049 44.18 -22.64 -24.25
C PRO A 1049 44.62 -21.18 -24.00
N ALA A 1050 44.69 -20.40 -25.08
CA ALA A 1050 44.83 -18.94 -25.02
C ALA A 1050 44.15 -18.27 -26.23
N GLU A 1051 44.33 -18.84 -27.42
CA GLU A 1051 43.82 -18.26 -28.67
C GLU A 1051 42.85 -19.20 -29.39
N ARG A 1052 41.55 -18.92 -29.25
CA ARG A 1052 40.48 -19.35 -30.16
C ARG A 1052 39.52 -18.19 -30.32
N GLN A 1053 39.33 -17.71 -31.55
CA GLN A 1053 38.27 -16.76 -31.86
C GLN A 1053 36.90 -17.48 -31.71
N PRO A 1054 35.86 -16.79 -31.20
CA PRO A 1054 34.56 -17.41 -30.97
C PRO A 1054 33.83 -17.71 -32.29
N ASP A 1055 33.05 -18.79 -32.28
CA ASP A 1055 32.19 -19.20 -33.39
C ASP A 1055 31.11 -18.12 -33.68
N PRO A 1056 31.00 -17.61 -34.92
CA PRO A 1056 30.11 -16.47 -35.24
C PRO A 1056 28.62 -16.77 -35.05
N ASP A 1057 28.19 -18.03 -35.08
CA ASP A 1057 26.78 -18.38 -34.83
C ASP A 1057 26.46 -18.67 -33.36
N SER A 1058 27.45 -18.62 -32.47
CA SER A 1058 27.26 -18.76 -31.03
C SER A 1058 26.36 -17.63 -30.46
N PRO A 1059 25.36 -17.94 -29.62
CA PRO A 1059 24.55 -16.92 -28.96
C PRO A 1059 25.38 -15.99 -28.05
N PHE A 1060 26.53 -16.46 -27.55
CA PHE A 1060 27.45 -15.64 -26.76
C PHE A 1060 28.19 -14.57 -27.59
N ALA A 1061 28.43 -14.81 -28.89
CA ALA A 1061 28.99 -13.79 -29.78
C ALA A 1061 28.01 -12.62 -29.99
N LYS A 1062 26.71 -12.93 -30.09
CA LYS A 1062 25.64 -11.93 -30.21
C LYS A 1062 25.47 -11.11 -28.92
N LEU A 1063 25.65 -11.72 -27.74
CA LEU A 1063 25.70 -11.00 -26.46
C LEU A 1063 26.95 -10.10 -26.32
N LEU A 1064 28.12 -10.54 -26.80
CA LEU A 1064 29.33 -9.71 -26.84
C LEU A 1064 29.16 -8.50 -27.77
N ALA A 1065 28.56 -8.68 -28.95
CA ALA A 1065 28.24 -7.59 -29.86
C ALA A 1065 27.24 -6.59 -29.26
N LEU A 1066 26.20 -7.07 -28.57
CA LEU A 1066 25.23 -6.23 -27.86
C LEU A 1066 25.88 -5.43 -26.73
N LYS A 1067 26.78 -6.06 -25.96
CA LYS A 1067 27.55 -5.39 -24.91
C LYS A 1067 28.42 -4.26 -25.49
N ALA A 1068 29.15 -4.52 -26.58
CA ALA A 1068 29.96 -3.50 -27.25
C ALA A 1068 29.12 -2.35 -27.85
N GLN A 1069 27.88 -2.61 -28.29
CA GLN A 1069 26.95 -1.56 -28.71
C GLN A 1069 26.45 -0.69 -27.56
N LEU A 1070 26.28 -1.25 -26.36
CA LEU A 1070 25.89 -0.49 -25.17
C LEU A 1070 27.06 0.37 -24.65
N GLU A 1071 28.25 -0.24 -24.49
CA GLU A 1071 29.48 0.45 -24.06
C GLU A 1071 29.91 1.57 -25.05
N GLY A 1072 29.51 1.47 -26.32
CA GLY A 1072 29.73 2.51 -27.33
C GLY A 1072 28.73 3.68 -27.31
N ASN A 1073 27.61 3.58 -26.59
CA ASN A 1073 26.50 4.54 -26.68
C ASN A 1073 26.50 5.61 -25.56
N ASP A 1074 27.09 5.31 -24.39
CA ASP A 1074 27.19 6.26 -23.28
C ASP A 1074 28.15 7.44 -23.56
N GLY A 1075 28.90 7.38 -24.67
CA GLY A 1075 29.88 8.40 -25.06
C GLY A 1075 29.35 9.65 -25.77
N ARG A 1076 28.02 9.81 -25.98
CA ARG A 1076 27.45 10.98 -26.69
C ARG A 1076 26.15 11.52 -26.10
N LYS A 1077 26.30 12.36 -25.07
CA LYS A 1077 25.39 13.48 -24.77
C LYS A 1077 26.17 14.78 -24.54
N SER A 1078 26.58 15.38 -25.65
CA SER A 1078 26.98 16.78 -25.81
C SER A 1078 26.52 17.23 -27.19
#